data_AF-A0A438BZX2-F1
#
_entry.id   AF-A0A438BZX2-F1
#
_cell.length_a   1.000
_cell.length_b   1.000
_cell.length_c   1.000
_cell.angle_alpha   90.00
_cell.angle_beta   90.00
_cell.angle_gamma   90.00
#
_symmetry.space_group_name_H-M   'P 1'
#
loop_
_entity.id
_entity.type
_entity.pdbx_description
1 polymer ?
#
loop_
_entity_poly.entity_id
_entity_poly.type
_entity_poly.pdbx_seq_one_letter_code
_entity_poly.pdbx_strand_id
1 'polypeptide(L)'
;MDAIALLHPSQTLKKPVLLSDPLLALSSLLQSMAESFAFDLANKVLGKIASLALQEVALAWGVTADLDGLKDTLSVIQAVISDAEEQQSNSRQITDWLRKLKKALYEAEGVLDDFEYEALRRKVAKAGSITKQVHSFFSTSNPLPFRFKMGRKMKNLKERLDKIAADKSKFNLTERAVVVNTTHVVHRKREMTHSYVDASNIIGREQDKENIVSILMPSSSDEQENVSIIPIIGIGGMGKTALAKLVYNDGRVVKHFDKRMWVCVSDEDNEIEKLTKKILISATMGGTGTLSMDQFQNVRFSLAELSMDELQTQLRNALDDQRYLLVLDDVWNSDREKWVKLTELLRGGAGGSKIVVTTRQKVSGFNGQGKHYPNLVKIGNQIVKKCGGVPLAVSSLGGLLYSKLEERDWELVRDNEIWTLEEKDDGILPALRLSYDELPSHLKPCFVFCSMFPKDYEFNNEALIKLWMARGLIQPSSHNQELEDIGNQYIIELCSRSFFQDVEDYKVLVWFKMHDLVHDLALSIKKIESKEVEDASITDNVPEKFLALLQKKNNIRTIWFPYSQISATAEYVRICSSRFKYMRILDLRGTDFEELPSSIGNMKHLRYLDISGNKRIKKLPASICKLYLLLTLSFKECTELEELPRDMGNLINLRSLEITTKQRAWPRKRNGLACLISLRWLVIDECNHVEFMFEGLQNLTALRSLEIRKCPSLVSLPPSVKHLPALEAMIIFDCEMFNFMDEDGDERE
;
A
#
# COMPACT_ATOMS: atom_id res chain seq x y z
N MET A 1 -24.91 -6.56 54.53
CA MET A 1 -24.08 -7.61 53.90
C MET A 1 -24.79 -8.07 52.64
N ASP A 2 -25.30 -7.14 51.82
CA ASP A 2 -24.60 -6.27 50.84
C ASP A 2 -24.83 -6.89 49.45
N ALA A 3 -26.04 -6.75 48.91
CA ALA A 3 -26.49 -5.64 48.06
C ALA A 3 -25.81 -5.62 46.68
N ILE A 4 -26.24 -6.57 45.84
CA ILE A 4 -26.15 -6.51 44.38
C ILE A 4 -27.29 -5.59 43.92
N ALA A 5 -26.95 -4.42 43.38
CA ALA A 5 -27.91 -3.52 42.73
C ALA A 5 -27.74 -3.61 41.21
N LEU A 6 -28.63 -4.37 40.58
CA LEU A 6 -28.97 -4.32 39.18
C LEU A 6 -29.54 -2.94 38.84
N LEU A 7 -28.98 -2.24 37.86
CA LEU A 7 -29.64 -1.10 37.22
C LEU A 7 -30.28 -1.58 35.91
N HIS A 8 -31.61 -1.63 35.94
CA HIS A 8 -32.48 -1.82 34.78
C HIS A 8 -32.37 -0.65 33.79
N PRO A 9 -32.61 -0.90 32.48
CA PRO A 9 -32.75 0.14 31.48
C PRO A 9 -34.17 0.74 31.54
N SER A 10 -34.31 1.94 32.10
CA SER A 10 -35.55 2.71 31.98
C SER A 10 -35.57 3.48 30.66
N GLN A 11 -36.53 3.12 29.82
CA GLN A 11 -36.91 3.79 28.59
C GLN A 11 -37.22 5.28 28.81
N THR A 12 -36.60 6.14 27.99
CA THR A 12 -37.31 7.25 27.33
C THR A 12 -36.93 7.24 25.86
N LEU A 13 -37.65 6.44 25.08
CA LEU A 13 -37.76 6.61 23.63
C LEU A 13 -38.38 7.98 23.36
N LYS A 14 -37.55 8.99 23.11
CA LYS A 14 -37.98 10.15 22.32
C LYS A 14 -38.21 9.65 20.89
N LYS A 15 -39.41 9.89 20.37
CA LYS A 15 -39.85 9.63 19.00
C LYS A 15 -38.77 10.02 17.97
N PRO A 16 -38.73 9.36 16.79
CA PRO A 16 -37.86 9.78 15.71
C PRO A 16 -38.23 11.22 15.34
N VAL A 17 -37.29 12.14 15.58
CA VAL A 17 -37.34 13.44 14.95
C VAL A 17 -37.20 13.17 13.47
N LEU A 18 -38.26 13.44 12.71
CA LEU A 18 -38.20 13.55 11.26
C LEU A 18 -37.05 14.51 10.94
N LEU A 19 -35.93 13.94 10.51
CA LEU A 19 -34.75 14.66 10.03
C LEU A 19 -35.20 15.55 8.87
N SER A 20 -35.45 16.82 9.14
CA SER A 20 -35.43 17.86 8.11
C SER A 20 -33.99 17.96 7.61
N ASP A 21 -33.78 17.61 6.34
CA ASP A 21 -32.52 17.46 5.61
C ASP A 21 -31.36 18.36 6.07
N PRO A 22 -30.38 17.80 6.82
CA PRO A 22 -29.03 18.39 6.98
C PRO A 22 -28.21 18.32 5.67
N LEU A 23 -28.65 17.49 4.71
CA LEU A 23 -27.93 17.17 3.46
C LEU A 23 -27.80 18.35 2.49
N LEU A 24 -28.67 19.37 2.58
CA LEU A 24 -28.61 20.56 1.70
C LEU A 24 -27.53 21.57 2.12
N ALA A 25 -27.25 21.70 3.42
CA ALA A 25 -26.14 22.53 3.91
C ALA A 25 -24.78 21.81 3.74
N LEU A 26 -24.80 20.48 3.88
CA LEU A 26 -23.67 19.61 3.52
C LEU A 26 -23.31 19.77 2.04
N SER A 27 -24.27 19.83 1.10
CA SER A 27 -23.94 19.79 -0.34
C SER A 27 -23.13 20.97 -0.87
N SER A 28 -23.30 22.18 -0.32
CA SER A 28 -22.59 23.38 -0.80
C SER A 28 -21.12 23.42 -0.34
N LEU A 29 -20.83 22.96 0.88
CA LEU A 29 -19.48 22.85 1.44
C LEU A 29 -18.76 21.56 1.04
N LEU A 30 -19.51 20.49 0.79
CA LEU A 30 -19.00 19.27 0.14
C LEU A 30 -18.48 19.56 -1.28
N GLN A 31 -19.00 20.61 -1.93
CA GLN A 31 -18.54 21.06 -3.24
C GLN A 31 -17.27 21.92 -3.21
N SER A 32 -16.92 22.57 -2.08
CA SER A 32 -15.72 23.43 -1.99
C SER A 32 -14.44 22.67 -1.71
N MET A 33 -14.55 21.41 -1.27
CA MET A 33 -13.43 20.58 -0.82
C MET A 33 -13.28 19.27 -1.61
N ALA A 34 -13.99 19.13 -2.73
CA ALA A 34 -13.81 18.01 -3.65
C ALA A 34 -12.47 18.14 -4.41
N GLU A 35 -11.38 17.96 -3.68
CA GLU A 35 -10.00 18.22 -4.11
C GLU A 35 -9.36 17.05 -4.88
N SER A 36 -8.54 17.42 -5.87
CA SER A 36 -7.48 16.67 -6.58
C SER A 36 -7.82 15.51 -7.52
N PHE A 37 -9.05 14.98 -7.55
CA PHE A 37 -9.33 13.80 -8.39
C PHE A 37 -9.12 14.03 -9.90
N ALA A 38 -9.42 15.21 -10.43
CA ALA A 38 -9.16 15.49 -11.84
C ALA A 38 -7.65 15.63 -12.10
N PHE A 39 -6.91 16.23 -11.16
CA PHE A 39 -5.47 16.38 -11.24
C PHE A 39 -4.76 15.01 -11.22
N ASP A 40 -5.12 14.15 -10.27
CA ASP A 40 -4.57 12.80 -10.16
C ASP A 40 -4.91 11.95 -11.38
N LEU A 41 -6.14 12.06 -11.90
CA LEU A 41 -6.53 11.38 -13.13
C LEU A 41 -5.77 11.90 -14.36
N ALA A 42 -5.52 13.21 -14.46
CA ALA A 42 -4.71 13.80 -15.52
C ALA A 42 -3.26 13.31 -15.45
N ASN A 43 -2.65 13.27 -14.26
CA ASN A 43 -1.33 12.69 -14.01
C ASN A 43 -1.25 11.24 -14.46
N LYS A 44 -2.26 10.44 -14.11
CA LYS A 44 -2.34 9.04 -14.52
C LYS A 44 -2.38 8.88 -16.04
N VAL A 45 -3.19 9.70 -16.73
CA VAL A 45 -3.27 9.70 -18.19
C VAL A 45 -1.93 10.11 -18.81
N LEU A 46 -1.29 11.17 -18.28
CA LEU A 46 0.05 11.61 -18.71
C LEU A 46 1.12 10.53 -18.54
N GLY A 47 1.14 9.85 -17.38
CA GLY A 47 2.05 8.74 -17.11
C GLY A 47 1.88 7.58 -18.10
N LYS A 48 0.64 7.25 -18.46
CA LYS A 48 0.37 6.24 -19.50
C LYS A 48 0.84 6.68 -20.89
N ILE A 49 0.65 7.95 -21.25
CA ILE A 49 1.13 8.50 -22.52
C ILE A 49 2.66 8.44 -22.61
N ALA A 50 3.35 8.68 -21.50
CA ALA A 50 4.81 8.60 -21.43
C ALA A 50 5.37 7.17 -21.45
N SER A 51 4.54 6.12 -21.37
CA SER A 51 5.01 4.74 -21.31
C SER A 51 5.63 4.27 -22.65
N LEU A 52 6.79 3.61 -22.58
CA LEU A 52 7.51 3.10 -23.74
C LEU A 52 6.66 2.14 -24.60
N ALA A 53 5.91 1.24 -23.96
CA ALA A 53 5.04 0.30 -24.65
C ALA A 53 3.98 1.01 -25.51
N LEU A 54 3.44 2.14 -25.02
CA LEU A 54 2.44 2.91 -25.73
C LEU A 54 3.07 3.70 -26.88
N GLN A 55 4.27 4.26 -26.68
CA GLN A 55 5.04 4.95 -27.71
C GLN A 55 5.39 4.03 -28.90
N GLU A 56 5.81 2.79 -28.64
CA GLU A 56 6.06 1.80 -29.69
C GLU A 56 4.81 1.46 -30.51
N VAL A 57 3.66 1.28 -29.84
CA VAL A 57 2.40 0.98 -30.52
C VAL A 57 1.90 2.20 -31.30
N ALA A 58 2.01 3.40 -30.74
CA ALA A 58 1.63 4.66 -31.37
C ALA A 58 2.43 4.91 -32.66
N LEU A 59 3.74 4.66 -32.62
CA LEU A 59 4.63 4.74 -33.78
C LEU A 59 4.19 3.75 -34.87
N ALA A 60 3.97 2.48 -34.50
CA ALA A 60 3.51 1.45 -35.44
C ALA A 60 2.14 1.76 -36.08
N TRP A 61 1.38 2.67 -35.48
CA TRP A 61 0.04 3.06 -35.91
C TRP A 61 -0.03 4.43 -36.56
N GLY A 62 1.05 5.20 -36.55
CA GLY A 62 1.10 6.55 -37.13
C GLY A 62 0.26 7.57 -36.37
N VAL A 63 0.13 7.41 -35.04
CA VAL A 63 -0.68 8.31 -34.18
C VAL A 63 0.17 9.08 -33.16
N THR A 64 1.48 9.14 -33.37
CA THR A 64 2.44 9.82 -32.46
C THR A 64 2.13 11.30 -32.34
N ALA A 65 1.84 12.01 -33.44
CA ALA A 65 1.48 13.42 -33.41
C ALA A 65 0.17 13.72 -32.67
N ASP A 66 -0.79 12.78 -32.69
CA ASP A 66 -2.01 12.91 -31.89
C ASP A 66 -1.73 12.66 -30.40
N LEU A 67 -0.85 11.71 -30.09
CA LEU A 67 -0.44 11.38 -28.74
C LEU A 67 0.39 12.50 -28.08
N ASP A 68 1.34 13.09 -28.83
CA ASP A 68 2.14 14.22 -28.37
C ASP A 68 1.26 15.45 -28.15
N GLY A 69 0.34 15.73 -29.09
CA GLY A 69 -0.63 16.81 -28.90
C GLY A 69 -1.53 16.59 -27.67
N LEU A 70 -1.92 15.35 -27.38
CA LEU A 70 -2.67 15.02 -26.17
C LEU A 70 -1.86 15.32 -24.89
N LYS A 71 -0.56 14.97 -24.90
CA LYS A 71 0.37 15.26 -23.80
C LYS A 71 0.52 16.76 -23.56
N ASP A 72 0.69 17.52 -24.63
CA ASP A 72 0.83 18.98 -24.56
C ASP A 72 -0.44 19.62 -23.98
N THR A 73 -1.60 19.25 -24.50
CA THR A 73 -2.90 19.75 -24.03
C THR A 73 -3.14 19.40 -22.56
N LEU A 74 -2.83 18.17 -22.13
CA LEU A 74 -2.97 17.79 -20.73
C LEU A 74 -2.01 18.54 -19.82
N SER A 75 -0.80 18.86 -20.27
CA SER A 75 0.16 19.67 -19.52
C SER A 75 -0.37 21.10 -19.31
N VAL A 76 -1.00 21.69 -20.34
CA VAL A 76 -1.66 23.01 -20.26
C VAL A 76 -2.83 23.00 -19.29
N ILE A 77 -3.64 21.94 -19.31
CA ILE A 77 -4.77 21.80 -18.38
C ILE A 77 -4.22 21.61 -16.95
N GLN A 78 -3.22 20.77 -16.76
CA GLN A 78 -2.63 20.45 -15.45
C GLN A 78 -2.16 21.69 -14.68
N ALA A 79 -1.65 22.71 -15.37
CA ALA A 79 -1.24 23.97 -14.76
C ALA A 79 -2.38 24.73 -14.05
N VAL A 80 -3.64 24.44 -14.39
CA VAL A 80 -4.83 25.17 -13.87
C VAL A 80 -5.83 24.27 -13.14
N ILE A 81 -5.71 22.93 -13.16
CA ILE A 81 -6.72 22.03 -12.56
C ILE A 81 -6.87 22.29 -11.06
N SER A 82 -5.77 22.41 -10.31
CA SER A 82 -5.84 22.55 -8.85
C SER A 82 -6.58 23.82 -8.44
N ASP A 83 -6.31 24.93 -9.12
CA ASP A 83 -7.02 26.20 -8.88
C ASP A 83 -8.50 26.10 -9.28
N ALA A 84 -8.81 25.40 -10.37
CA ALA A 84 -10.19 25.14 -10.77
C ALA A 84 -10.95 24.28 -9.75
N GLU A 85 -10.31 23.26 -9.17
CA GLU A 85 -10.91 22.40 -8.14
C GLU A 85 -11.21 23.19 -6.85
N GLU A 86 -10.32 24.09 -6.44
CA GLU A 86 -10.56 24.98 -5.29
C GLU A 86 -11.71 25.97 -5.54
N GLN A 87 -11.82 26.50 -6.76
CA GLN A 87 -12.85 27.49 -7.11
C GLN A 87 -14.21 26.89 -7.49
N GLN A 88 -14.34 25.55 -7.56
CA GLN A 88 -15.52 24.91 -8.14
C GLN A 88 -16.82 25.18 -7.35
N SER A 89 -16.76 25.30 -6.02
CA SER A 89 -17.93 25.62 -5.18
C SER A 89 -18.54 26.98 -5.47
N ASN A 90 -17.68 27.93 -5.84
CA ASN A 90 -18.05 29.32 -6.03
C ASN A 90 -18.46 29.60 -7.49
N SER A 91 -18.24 28.64 -8.41
CA SER A 91 -18.54 28.80 -9.83
C SER A 91 -19.14 27.55 -10.45
N ARG A 92 -20.43 27.66 -10.82
CA ARG A 92 -21.13 26.61 -11.58
C ARG A 92 -20.47 26.35 -12.94
N GLN A 93 -19.86 27.36 -13.55
CA GLN A 93 -19.20 27.20 -14.84
C GLN A 93 -17.90 26.37 -14.71
N ILE A 94 -17.13 26.59 -13.65
CA ILE A 94 -15.92 25.80 -13.34
C ILE A 94 -16.31 24.37 -12.97
N THR A 95 -17.36 24.19 -12.15
CA THR A 95 -17.92 22.85 -11.86
C THR A 95 -18.27 22.09 -13.15
N ASP A 96 -18.96 22.75 -14.09
CA ASP A 96 -19.32 22.13 -15.37
C ASP A 96 -18.11 21.86 -16.28
N TRP A 97 -17.08 22.70 -16.22
CA TRP A 97 -15.83 22.49 -16.94
C TRP A 97 -15.05 21.29 -16.39
N LEU A 98 -14.85 21.21 -15.07
CA LEU A 98 -14.21 20.06 -14.40
C LEU A 98 -14.93 18.75 -14.68
N ARG A 99 -16.27 18.78 -14.70
CA ARG A 99 -17.08 17.62 -15.09
C ARG A 99 -16.77 17.16 -16.52
N LYS A 100 -16.79 18.08 -17.50
CA LYS A 100 -16.42 17.74 -18.89
C LYS A 100 -14.98 17.19 -18.99
N LEU A 101 -14.05 17.76 -18.23
CA LEU A 101 -12.66 17.32 -18.14
C LEU A 101 -12.56 15.89 -17.60
N LYS A 102 -13.14 15.61 -16.42
CA LYS A 102 -13.15 14.28 -15.79
C LYS A 102 -13.70 13.22 -16.76
N LYS A 103 -14.82 13.50 -17.44
CA LYS A 103 -15.38 12.61 -18.47
C LYS A 103 -14.42 12.34 -19.62
N ALA A 104 -13.73 13.38 -20.12
CA ALA A 104 -12.75 13.23 -21.19
C ALA A 104 -11.51 12.45 -20.74
N LEU A 105 -11.04 12.66 -19.51
CA LEU A 105 -9.92 11.93 -18.92
C LEU A 105 -10.25 10.44 -18.70
N TYR A 106 -11.46 10.12 -18.26
CA TYR A 106 -11.90 8.73 -18.13
C TYR A 106 -11.96 8.01 -19.48
N GLU A 107 -12.41 8.71 -20.52
CA GLU A 107 -12.40 8.18 -21.88
C GLU A 107 -10.96 8.02 -22.41
N ALA A 108 -10.09 8.99 -22.14
CA ALA A 108 -8.67 8.92 -22.45
C ALA A 108 -8.04 7.68 -21.84
N GLU A 109 -8.27 7.45 -20.55
CA GLU A 109 -7.77 6.30 -19.83
C GLU A 109 -8.21 4.98 -20.47
N GLY A 110 -9.48 4.90 -20.91
CA GLY A 110 -10.01 3.73 -21.60
C GLY A 110 -9.41 3.54 -23.00
N VAL A 111 -9.15 4.62 -23.74
CA VAL A 111 -8.44 4.53 -25.04
C VAL A 111 -7.00 4.09 -24.83
N LEU A 112 -6.29 4.62 -23.85
CA LEU A 112 -4.90 4.22 -23.57
C LEU A 112 -4.81 2.76 -23.11
N ASP A 113 -5.80 2.26 -22.37
CA ASP A 113 -5.90 0.82 -22.06
C ASP A 113 -6.06 -0.05 -23.32
N ASP A 114 -6.74 0.41 -24.39
CA ASP A 114 -6.82 -0.32 -25.68
C ASP A 114 -5.41 -0.47 -26.31
N PHE A 115 -4.54 0.54 -26.16
CA PHE A 115 -3.15 0.50 -26.63
C PHE A 115 -2.31 -0.47 -25.79
N GLU A 116 -2.43 -0.39 -24.46
CA GLU A 116 -1.74 -1.28 -23.52
C GLU A 116 -2.10 -2.75 -23.79
N TYR A 117 -3.40 -3.03 -23.97
CA TYR A 117 -3.88 -4.35 -24.36
C TYR A 117 -3.22 -4.86 -25.65
N GLU A 118 -3.13 -4.01 -26.68
CA GLU A 118 -2.53 -4.41 -27.95
C GLU A 118 -1.01 -4.59 -27.83
N ALA A 119 -0.32 -3.76 -27.04
CA ALA A 119 1.10 -3.93 -26.76
C ALA A 119 1.39 -5.32 -26.17
N LEU A 120 0.61 -5.72 -25.15
CA LEU A 120 0.73 -7.04 -24.52
C LEU A 120 0.34 -8.17 -25.47
N ARG A 121 -0.74 -8.02 -26.23
CA ARG A 121 -1.15 -9.00 -27.26
C ARG A 121 -0.03 -9.25 -28.27
N ARG A 122 0.66 -8.19 -28.74
CA ARG A 122 1.79 -8.30 -29.66
C ARG A 122 2.99 -8.98 -29.02
N LYS A 123 3.28 -8.68 -27.76
CA LYS A 123 4.35 -9.34 -26.99
C LYS A 123 4.11 -10.85 -26.93
N VAL A 124 2.89 -11.28 -26.62
CA VAL A 124 2.49 -12.69 -26.64
C VAL A 124 2.59 -13.29 -28.06
N ALA A 125 2.16 -12.57 -29.09
CA ALA A 125 2.23 -13.06 -30.48
C ALA A 125 3.66 -13.25 -30.99
N LYS A 126 4.58 -12.34 -30.63
CA LYS A 126 6.01 -12.43 -30.98
C LYS A 126 6.71 -13.63 -30.33
N ALA A 127 6.28 -14.03 -29.14
CA ALA A 127 6.79 -15.22 -28.46
C ALA A 127 6.31 -16.56 -29.08
N GLY A 128 5.34 -16.53 -30.00
CA GLY A 128 4.78 -17.71 -30.67
C GLY A 128 5.46 -18.10 -32.01
N SER A 129 5.13 -19.28 -32.54
CA SER A 129 5.61 -19.78 -33.84
C SER A 129 5.24 -18.87 -35.02
N ILE A 130 6.08 -18.83 -36.06
CA ILE A 130 5.90 -18.09 -37.33
C ILE A 130 4.50 -18.36 -37.95
N THR A 131 3.97 -19.58 -37.81
CA THR A 131 2.62 -19.93 -38.31
C THR A 131 1.48 -19.24 -37.54
N LYS A 132 1.61 -19.01 -36.22
CA LYS A 132 0.67 -18.19 -35.43
C LYS A 132 0.82 -16.70 -35.73
N GLN A 133 2.04 -16.24 -36.06
CA GLN A 133 2.28 -14.85 -36.46
C GLN A 133 1.50 -14.51 -37.73
N VAL A 134 1.53 -15.37 -38.75
CA VAL A 134 0.76 -15.20 -40.01
C VAL A 134 -0.75 -15.31 -39.77
N HIS A 135 -1.23 -16.28 -38.97
CA HIS A 135 -2.66 -16.35 -38.61
C HIS A 135 -3.16 -15.17 -37.76
N SER A 136 -2.28 -14.51 -36.98
CA SER A 136 -2.63 -13.32 -36.20
C SER A 136 -2.91 -12.08 -37.06
N PHE A 137 -2.34 -12.03 -38.28
CA PHE A 137 -2.62 -11.01 -39.28
C PHE A 137 -4.02 -11.18 -39.91
N PHE A 138 -4.53 -12.42 -40.00
CA PHE A 138 -5.83 -12.76 -40.62
C PHE A 138 -6.95 -13.11 -39.61
N SER A 139 -6.71 -12.93 -38.30
CA SER A 139 -7.75 -13.06 -37.27
C SER A 139 -8.79 -11.92 -37.41
N THR A 140 -10.01 -12.10 -36.88
CA THR A 140 -11.10 -11.09 -36.88
C THR A 140 -10.73 -9.74 -36.25
N SER A 141 -9.54 -9.63 -35.64
CA SER A 141 -8.83 -8.38 -35.34
C SER A 141 -7.83 -8.05 -36.46
N ASN A 142 -8.33 -7.71 -37.66
CA ASN A 142 -7.49 -7.27 -38.77
C ASN A 142 -6.69 -6.02 -38.31
N PRO A 143 -5.34 -6.04 -38.32
CA PRO A 143 -4.53 -4.97 -37.74
C PRO A 143 -4.81 -3.60 -38.36
N LEU A 144 -5.21 -3.55 -39.63
CA LEU A 144 -5.45 -2.31 -40.37
C LEU A 144 -6.77 -1.62 -39.97
N PRO A 145 -7.96 -2.26 -40.02
CA PRO A 145 -9.19 -1.67 -39.47
C PRO A 145 -9.09 -1.26 -37.99
N PHE A 146 -8.35 -2.04 -37.18
CA PHE A 146 -8.13 -1.71 -35.77
C PHE A 146 -7.25 -0.46 -35.61
N ARG A 147 -6.16 -0.34 -36.40
CA ARG A 147 -5.33 0.89 -36.51
C ARG A 147 -6.17 2.12 -36.82
N PHE A 148 -6.96 2.08 -37.89
CA PHE A 148 -7.82 3.20 -38.29
C PHE A 148 -8.89 3.54 -37.25
N LYS A 149 -9.42 2.53 -36.53
CA LYS A 149 -10.35 2.75 -35.42
C LYS A 149 -9.67 3.48 -34.27
N MET A 150 -8.46 3.06 -33.88
CA MET A 150 -7.71 3.68 -32.78
C MET A 150 -7.23 5.09 -33.13
N GLY A 151 -6.75 5.32 -34.36
CA GLY A 151 -6.39 6.67 -34.82
C GLY A 151 -7.57 7.64 -34.76
N ARG A 152 -8.76 7.22 -35.20
CA ARG A 152 -9.98 8.03 -35.07
C ARG A 152 -10.36 8.31 -33.61
N LYS A 153 -10.25 7.31 -32.72
CA LYS A 153 -10.52 7.50 -31.29
C LYS A 153 -9.54 8.52 -30.67
N MET A 154 -8.25 8.39 -30.96
CA MET A 154 -7.21 9.29 -30.45
C MET A 154 -7.41 10.72 -30.94
N LYS A 155 -7.66 10.89 -32.23
CA LYS A 155 -7.96 12.21 -32.82
C LYS A 155 -9.19 12.87 -32.20
N ASN A 156 -10.30 12.13 -32.05
CA ASN A 156 -11.53 12.65 -31.41
C ASN A 156 -11.27 13.07 -29.95
N LEU A 157 -10.50 12.26 -29.22
CA LEU A 157 -10.13 12.54 -27.84
C LEU A 157 -9.30 13.82 -27.74
N LYS A 158 -8.27 13.95 -28.58
CA LYS A 158 -7.44 15.16 -28.68
C LYS A 158 -8.29 16.39 -28.95
N GLU A 159 -9.12 16.37 -30.01
CA GLU A 159 -10.00 17.49 -30.36
C GLU A 159 -10.95 17.90 -29.22
N ARG A 160 -11.41 16.93 -28.40
CA ARG A 160 -12.26 17.22 -27.23
C ARG A 160 -11.47 17.84 -26.09
N LEU A 161 -10.28 17.35 -25.79
CA LEU A 161 -9.43 17.93 -24.75
C LEU A 161 -8.90 19.31 -25.16
N ASP A 162 -8.59 19.53 -26.44
CA ASP A 162 -8.20 20.85 -26.96
C ASP A 162 -9.32 21.87 -26.76
N LYS A 163 -10.58 21.48 -27.00
CA LYS A 163 -11.75 22.34 -26.73
C LYS A 163 -11.90 22.66 -25.23
N ILE A 164 -11.68 21.66 -24.36
CA ILE A 164 -11.73 21.85 -22.91
C ILE A 164 -10.59 22.78 -22.46
N ALA A 165 -9.38 22.61 -22.99
CA ALA A 165 -8.24 23.47 -22.72
C ALA A 165 -8.48 24.91 -23.20
N ALA A 166 -9.08 25.10 -24.37
CA ALA A 166 -9.44 26.44 -24.88
C ALA A 166 -10.46 27.16 -23.98
N ASP A 167 -11.42 26.42 -23.42
CA ASP A 167 -12.39 26.95 -22.46
C ASP A 167 -11.73 27.49 -21.18
N LYS A 168 -10.47 27.08 -20.85
CA LYS A 168 -9.75 27.59 -19.67
C LYS A 168 -9.64 29.12 -19.67
N SER A 169 -9.47 29.72 -20.85
CA SER A 169 -9.31 31.17 -21.03
C SER A 169 -10.56 31.98 -20.64
N LYS A 170 -11.71 31.31 -20.51
CA LYS A 170 -12.97 31.92 -20.07
C LYS A 170 -13.05 32.05 -18.55
N PHE A 171 -12.10 31.46 -17.84
CA PHE A 171 -12.03 31.46 -16.39
C PHE A 171 -10.76 32.21 -15.97
N ASN A 172 -10.84 33.02 -14.91
CA ASN A 172 -9.68 33.71 -14.34
C ASN A 172 -8.85 32.77 -13.46
N LEU A 173 -8.42 31.64 -14.03
CA LEU A 173 -7.65 30.61 -13.33
C LEU A 173 -6.17 30.99 -13.29
N THR A 174 -5.53 30.76 -12.15
CA THR A 174 -4.11 31.03 -11.93
C THR A 174 -3.29 29.79 -12.26
N GLU A 175 -2.25 29.95 -13.08
CA GLU A 175 -1.30 28.88 -13.34
C GLU A 175 -0.42 28.63 -12.12
N ARG A 176 -0.42 27.40 -11.61
CA ARG A 176 0.51 26.97 -10.56
C ARG A 176 1.68 26.22 -11.19
N ALA A 177 2.90 26.51 -10.73
CA ALA A 177 4.07 25.75 -11.13
C ALA A 177 3.85 24.27 -10.74
N VAL A 178 3.98 23.37 -11.73
CA VAL A 178 3.95 21.93 -11.49
C VAL A 178 5.22 21.56 -10.72
N VAL A 179 5.15 21.66 -9.39
CA VAL A 179 6.16 21.02 -8.54
C VAL A 179 5.84 19.54 -8.59
N VAL A 180 6.50 18.84 -9.53
CA VAL A 180 6.62 17.40 -9.44
C VAL A 180 7.40 17.14 -8.16
N ASN A 181 6.69 16.93 -7.04
CA ASN A 181 7.27 16.32 -5.87
C ASN A 181 7.61 14.88 -6.24
N THR A 182 8.73 14.68 -6.93
CA THR A 182 9.46 13.43 -6.90
C THR A 182 9.82 13.20 -5.44
N THR A 183 8.97 12.46 -4.74
CA THR A 183 9.32 11.85 -3.47
C THR A 183 10.47 10.89 -3.75
N HIS A 184 11.67 11.44 -3.63
CA HIS A 184 12.92 10.71 -3.68
C HIS A 184 13.02 9.79 -2.47
N VAL A 185 12.34 8.66 -2.51
CA VAL A 185 12.67 7.52 -1.64
C VAL A 185 13.86 6.83 -2.28
N VAL A 186 15.04 7.39 -2.01
CA VAL A 186 16.32 6.77 -2.31
C VAL A 186 16.48 5.54 -1.43
N HIS A 187 16.08 4.38 -1.93
CA HIS A 187 16.58 3.10 -1.42
C HIS A 187 17.97 2.86 -2.00
N ARG A 188 18.98 3.54 -1.44
CA ARG A 188 20.36 3.07 -1.55
C ARG A 188 20.47 1.79 -0.74
N LYS A 189 21.15 0.79 -1.28
CA LYS A 189 21.80 -0.26 -0.49
C LYS A 189 22.57 0.47 0.62
N ARG A 190 22.11 0.37 1.87
CA ARG A 190 22.46 1.36 2.91
C ARG A 190 23.95 1.28 3.22
N GLU A 191 24.63 2.41 3.05
CA GLU A 191 25.98 2.62 3.56
C GLU A 191 25.93 2.55 5.09
N MET A 192 26.86 1.80 5.69
CA MET A 192 27.00 1.73 7.15
C MET A 192 27.25 3.14 7.70
N THR A 193 26.52 3.54 8.74
CA THR A 193 26.69 4.87 9.35
C THR A 193 27.87 4.86 10.32
N HIS A 194 28.59 5.97 10.41
CA HIS A 194 29.73 6.15 11.32
C HIS A 194 29.54 7.41 12.19
N SER A 195 30.22 7.48 13.32
CA SER A 195 30.10 8.58 14.30
C SER A 195 30.61 9.95 13.83
N TYR A 196 31.49 9.99 12.81
CA TYR A 196 32.01 11.27 12.26
C TYR A 196 30.92 12.11 11.58
N VAL A 197 30.94 13.42 11.84
CA VAL A 197 30.04 14.41 11.25
C VAL A 197 30.82 15.69 10.93
N ASP A 198 30.60 16.24 9.75
CA ASP A 198 31.03 17.59 9.42
C ASP A 198 29.90 18.56 9.75
N ALA A 199 30.04 19.27 10.88
CA ALA A 199 28.97 20.08 11.45
C ALA A 199 28.56 21.26 10.55
N SER A 200 29.42 21.71 9.62
CA SER A 200 29.08 22.80 8.69
C SER A 200 28.06 22.42 7.62
N ASN A 201 27.79 21.12 7.43
CA ASN A 201 26.85 20.64 6.41
C ASN A 201 25.42 20.40 6.94
N ILE A 202 25.15 20.70 8.22
CA ILE A 202 23.84 20.51 8.83
C ILE A 202 23.29 21.88 9.24
N ILE A 203 22.18 22.30 8.60
CA ILE A 203 21.57 23.63 8.79
C ILE A 203 20.20 23.46 9.45
N GLY A 204 19.88 24.29 10.45
CA GLY A 204 18.52 24.43 11.00
C GLY A 204 18.11 23.35 12.01
N ARG A 205 19.08 22.74 12.71
CA ARG A 205 18.86 21.68 13.73
C ARG A 205 19.45 22.04 15.10
N GLU A 206 19.82 23.30 15.28
CA GLU A 206 20.46 23.82 16.48
C GLU A 206 19.57 23.66 17.71
N GLN A 207 18.27 23.95 17.57
CA GLN A 207 17.30 23.80 18.65
C GLN A 207 17.07 22.34 19.04
N ASP A 208 16.97 21.44 18.05
CA ASP A 208 16.80 20.00 18.28
C ASP A 208 18.02 19.40 18.99
N LYS A 209 19.23 19.81 18.58
CA LYS A 209 20.49 19.41 19.21
C LYS A 209 20.52 19.86 20.67
N GLU A 210 20.22 21.14 20.93
CA GLU A 210 20.20 21.71 22.29
C GLU A 210 19.20 20.96 23.19
N ASN A 211 18.04 20.61 22.64
CA ASN A 211 17.00 19.85 23.34
C ASN A 211 17.44 18.44 23.76
N ILE A 212 18.32 17.78 23.01
CA ILE A 212 18.81 16.44 23.38
C ILE A 212 20.02 16.56 24.31
N VAL A 213 20.93 17.50 24.04
CA VAL A 213 22.08 17.74 24.92
C VAL A 213 21.59 18.07 26.33
N SER A 214 20.55 18.90 26.50
CA SER A 214 20.00 19.21 27.83
C SER A 214 19.46 17.99 28.60
N ILE A 215 18.99 16.94 27.93
CA ILE A 215 18.58 15.66 28.58
C ILE A 215 19.81 14.83 28.98
N LEU A 216 20.86 14.89 28.16
CA LEU A 216 22.10 14.14 28.38
C LEU A 216 22.96 14.72 29.50
N MET A 217 22.78 16.01 29.81
CA MET A 217 23.45 16.69 30.92
C MET A 217 22.76 16.38 32.27
N PRO A 218 23.49 16.50 33.40
CA PRO A 218 23.00 16.03 34.68
C PRO A 218 21.80 16.85 35.20
N SER A 219 20.82 16.14 35.75
CA SER A 219 19.59 16.63 36.35
C SER A 219 19.48 16.16 37.80
N SER A 220 18.74 16.89 38.64
CA SER A 220 18.57 16.58 40.08
C SER A 220 17.85 15.25 40.38
N SER A 221 17.43 14.51 39.35
CA SER A 221 16.77 13.19 39.40
C SER A 221 17.69 12.02 39.03
N ASP A 222 18.94 12.28 38.60
CA ASP A 222 19.88 11.24 38.14
C ASP A 222 20.48 10.37 39.28
N GLU A 223 20.07 10.57 40.53
CA GLU A 223 20.55 9.79 41.69
C GLU A 223 19.84 8.43 41.86
N GLN A 224 18.80 8.12 41.07
CA GLN A 224 17.94 6.94 41.28
C GLN A 224 17.93 5.92 40.12
N GLU A 225 18.42 6.25 38.92
CA GLU A 225 18.50 5.30 37.78
C GLU A 225 19.96 5.12 37.29
N ASN A 226 20.44 3.87 37.25
CA ASN A 226 21.81 3.57 36.78
C ASN A 226 22.03 3.90 35.30
N VAL A 227 21.03 3.65 34.43
CA VAL A 227 21.11 3.88 32.98
C VAL A 227 19.75 4.32 32.43
N SER A 228 19.68 5.47 31.75
CA SER A 228 18.43 5.95 31.12
C SER A 228 18.49 5.93 29.59
N ILE A 229 17.36 5.63 28.94
CA ILE A 229 17.25 5.47 27.48
C ILE A 229 16.47 6.63 26.86
N ILE A 230 17.00 7.20 25.78
CA ILE A 230 16.46 8.38 25.09
C ILE A 230 16.18 8.01 23.62
N PRO A 231 14.92 7.85 23.22
CA PRO A 231 14.56 7.54 21.84
C PRO A 231 14.49 8.80 20.95
N ILE A 232 15.05 8.72 19.75
CA ILE A 232 14.88 9.66 18.63
C ILE A 232 14.06 8.95 17.55
N ILE A 233 12.77 9.25 17.47
CA ILE A 233 11.82 8.57 16.59
C ILE A 233 11.43 9.49 15.43
N GLY A 234 11.28 8.92 14.24
CA GLY A 234 10.84 9.67 13.06
C GLY A 234 10.95 8.85 11.77
N ILE A 235 10.31 9.31 10.70
CA ILE A 235 10.30 8.59 9.41
C ILE A 235 11.69 8.54 8.76
N GLY A 236 11.87 7.67 7.76
CA GLY A 236 13.11 7.60 6.99
C GLY A 236 13.46 8.94 6.33
N GLY A 237 14.75 9.30 6.30
CA GLY A 237 15.20 10.55 5.66
C GLY A 237 15.05 11.84 6.48
N MET A 238 14.40 11.81 7.65
CA MET A 238 14.20 13.00 8.51
C MET A 238 15.47 13.59 9.15
N GLY A 239 16.63 12.94 8.97
CA GLY A 239 17.90 13.39 9.58
C GLY A 239 18.10 12.95 11.04
N LYS A 240 17.41 11.90 11.52
CA LYS A 240 17.59 11.34 12.88
C LYS A 240 19.04 11.01 13.21
N THR A 241 19.70 10.27 12.31
CA THR A 241 21.12 9.91 12.43
C THR A 241 22.00 11.17 12.40
N ALA A 242 21.69 12.16 11.57
CA ALA A 242 22.44 13.42 11.53
C ALA A 242 22.31 14.22 12.84
N LEU A 243 21.12 14.25 13.44
CA LEU A 243 20.87 14.85 14.74
C LEU A 243 21.59 14.09 15.87
N ALA A 244 21.51 12.76 15.88
CA ALA A 244 22.23 11.93 16.85
C ALA A 244 23.76 12.15 16.75
N LYS A 245 24.31 12.29 15.54
CA LYS A 245 25.72 12.62 15.33
C LYS A 245 26.10 14.03 15.84
N LEU A 246 25.25 15.03 15.64
CA LEU A 246 25.47 16.38 16.17
C LEU A 246 25.53 16.40 17.69
N VAL A 247 24.63 15.64 18.34
CA VAL A 247 24.58 15.50 19.79
C VAL A 247 25.79 14.72 20.31
N TYR A 248 26.10 13.58 19.68
CA TYR A 248 27.21 12.71 20.07
C TYR A 248 28.56 13.43 20.08
N ASN A 249 28.75 14.40 19.16
CA ASN A 249 29.98 15.18 19.02
C ASN A 249 29.90 16.57 19.68
N ASP A 250 28.83 16.91 20.41
CA ASP A 250 28.74 18.18 21.13
C ASP A 250 29.81 18.25 22.23
N GLY A 251 30.53 19.37 22.33
CA GLY A 251 31.64 19.54 23.25
C GLY A 251 31.26 19.35 24.73
N ARG A 252 29.99 19.55 25.10
CA ARG A 252 29.49 19.28 26.46
C ARG A 252 29.31 17.79 26.70
N VAL A 253 28.74 17.09 25.73
CA VAL A 253 28.55 15.62 25.76
C VAL A 253 29.91 14.91 25.80
N VAL A 254 30.86 15.35 24.97
CA VAL A 254 32.23 14.81 24.93
C VAL A 254 32.94 14.93 26.28
N LYS A 255 32.68 16.02 27.03
CA LYS A 255 33.27 16.25 28.36
C LYS A 255 32.54 15.53 29.49
N HIS A 256 31.27 15.16 29.29
CA HIS A 256 30.41 14.63 30.34
C HIS A 256 30.48 13.10 30.48
N PHE A 257 30.68 12.38 29.38
CA PHE A 257 30.73 10.92 29.36
C PHE A 257 32.18 10.45 29.19
N ASP A 258 32.65 9.63 30.14
CA ASP A 258 33.98 9.01 30.14
C ASP A 258 34.16 8.12 28.91
N LYS A 259 33.07 7.44 28.51
CA LYS A 259 33.05 6.54 27.37
C LYS A 259 31.91 6.86 26.42
N ARG A 260 32.21 6.97 25.13
CA ARG A 260 31.19 7.18 24.08
C ARG A 260 31.30 6.07 23.05
N MET A 261 30.17 5.45 22.73
CA MET A 261 30.05 4.31 21.83
C MET A 261 29.00 4.60 20.76
N TRP A 262 29.24 4.12 19.54
CA TRP A 262 28.33 4.25 18.42
C TRP A 262 28.20 2.92 17.70
N VAL A 263 26.99 2.37 17.64
CA VAL A 263 26.70 1.10 17.00
C VAL A 263 25.53 1.27 16.04
N CYS A 264 25.78 0.99 14.76
CA CYS A 264 24.72 0.87 13.75
C CYS A 264 24.12 -0.54 13.84
N VAL A 265 22.79 -0.63 13.98
CA VAL A 265 22.05 -1.89 14.06
C VAL A 265 21.46 -2.21 12.69
N SER A 266 21.76 -3.38 12.13
CA SER A 266 21.17 -3.88 10.88
C SER A 266 20.16 -4.99 11.12
N ASP A 267 19.35 -5.33 10.11
CA ASP A 267 18.39 -6.45 10.16
C ASP A 267 19.08 -7.80 10.43
N GLU A 268 20.37 -7.93 10.08
CA GLU A 268 21.21 -9.11 10.32
C GLU A 268 21.74 -9.21 11.77
N ASP A 269 21.57 -8.15 12.57
CA ASP A 269 21.96 -8.05 13.99
C ASP A 269 20.82 -8.39 14.96
N ASN A 270 19.72 -8.98 14.49
CA ASN A 270 18.55 -9.34 15.33
C ASN A 270 18.85 -10.36 16.45
N GLU A 271 20.07 -10.91 16.48
CA GLU A 271 20.60 -11.74 17.56
C GLU A 271 21.36 -10.89 18.58
N ILE A 272 20.92 -10.94 19.85
CA ILE A 272 21.50 -10.15 20.96
C ILE A 272 23.01 -10.37 21.07
N GLU A 273 23.48 -11.59 20.81
CA GLU A 273 24.90 -11.94 20.83
C GLU A 273 25.72 -11.09 19.85
N LYS A 274 25.24 -10.95 18.60
CA LYS A 274 25.92 -10.15 17.57
C LYS A 274 25.95 -8.68 17.91
N LEU A 275 24.84 -8.14 18.42
CA LEU A 275 24.75 -6.76 18.86
C LEU A 275 25.67 -6.48 20.07
N THR A 276 25.70 -7.41 21.03
CA THR A 276 26.57 -7.33 22.22
C THR A 276 28.05 -7.34 21.81
N LYS A 277 28.44 -8.19 20.85
CA LYS A 277 29.80 -8.18 20.25
C LYS A 277 30.12 -6.83 19.63
N LYS A 278 29.20 -6.21 18.87
CA LYS A 278 29.40 -4.87 18.28
C LYS A 278 29.56 -3.76 19.33
N ILE A 279 28.76 -3.81 20.40
CA ILE A 279 28.87 -2.85 21.51
C ILE A 279 30.20 -3.03 22.23
N LEU A 280 30.62 -4.26 22.54
CA LEU A 280 31.89 -4.54 23.20
C LEU A 280 33.09 -4.08 22.37
N ILE A 281 33.04 -4.28 21.05
CA ILE A 281 34.03 -3.72 20.11
C ILE A 281 34.06 -2.19 20.23
N SER A 282 32.91 -1.51 20.25
CA SER A 282 32.86 -0.06 20.41
C SER A 282 33.38 0.41 21.78
N ALA A 283 33.08 -0.34 22.85
CA ALA A 283 33.47 -0.05 24.22
C ALA A 283 34.99 -0.19 24.47
N THR A 284 35.63 -1.10 23.73
CA THR A 284 37.07 -1.37 23.82
C THR A 284 37.90 -0.45 22.91
N MET A 285 37.31 0.07 21.83
CA MET A 285 38.04 0.85 20.82
C MET A 285 38.16 2.35 21.11
N GLY A 286 37.34 2.93 22.01
CA GLY A 286 37.44 4.33 22.44
C GLY A 286 37.18 5.37 21.32
N GLY A 287 36.60 6.52 21.66
CA GLY A 287 36.22 7.56 20.69
C GLY A 287 37.38 8.31 20.00
N THR A 288 38.63 7.86 20.12
CA THR A 288 39.82 8.46 19.51
C THR A 288 40.68 7.34 18.92
N GLY A 289 40.70 7.22 17.59
CA GLY A 289 41.38 6.12 16.90
C GLY A 289 42.88 6.07 17.18
N THR A 290 43.44 4.86 17.30
CA THR A 290 44.32 4.22 16.30
C THR A 290 44.71 2.83 16.83
N LEU A 291 44.13 1.76 16.28
CA LEU A 291 44.70 0.40 16.40
C LEU A 291 45.24 0.00 15.03
N SER A 292 46.31 -0.78 14.99
CA SER A 292 46.76 -1.40 13.74
C SER A 292 45.71 -2.41 13.25
N MET A 293 45.66 -2.65 11.94
CA MET A 293 44.71 -3.61 11.36
C MET A 293 44.83 -5.02 11.99
N ASP A 294 46.03 -5.40 12.42
CA ASP A 294 46.30 -6.67 13.11
C ASP A 294 45.63 -6.75 14.51
N GLN A 295 45.62 -5.65 15.26
CA GLN A 295 44.95 -5.59 16.57
C GLN A 295 43.42 -5.66 16.42
N PHE A 296 42.87 -5.02 15.40
CA PHE A 296 41.44 -5.06 15.09
C PHE A 296 41.00 -6.48 14.68
N GLN A 297 41.81 -7.17 13.88
CA GLN A 297 41.55 -8.54 13.46
C GLN A 297 41.63 -9.51 14.64
N ASN A 298 42.60 -9.35 15.55
CA ASN A 298 42.75 -10.17 16.75
C ASN A 298 41.58 -10.05 17.73
N VAL A 299 41.07 -8.84 17.96
CA VAL A 299 39.87 -8.62 18.80
C VAL A 299 38.65 -9.27 18.15
N ARG A 300 38.45 -9.12 16.83
CA ARG A 300 37.33 -9.77 16.13
C ARG A 300 37.41 -11.29 16.14
N PHE A 301 38.60 -11.86 15.98
CA PHE A 301 38.81 -13.31 16.01
C PHE A 301 38.59 -13.88 17.41
N SER A 302 39.05 -13.20 18.46
CA SER A 302 38.85 -13.60 19.86
C SER A 302 37.40 -13.53 20.33
N LEU A 303 36.55 -12.70 19.70
CA LEU A 303 35.13 -12.57 20.02
C LEU A 303 34.25 -13.59 19.28
N ALA A 304 34.76 -14.28 18.27
CA ALA A 304 33.97 -15.21 17.46
C ALA A 304 33.54 -16.47 18.23
N GLU A 305 34.36 -16.92 19.19
CA GLU A 305 34.15 -18.17 19.94
C GLU A 305 33.64 -17.99 21.38
N LEU A 306 33.37 -16.75 21.82
CA LEU A 306 32.91 -16.50 23.20
C LEU A 306 31.45 -16.91 23.40
N SER A 307 31.19 -17.56 24.53
CA SER A 307 29.83 -17.77 25.05
C SER A 307 29.18 -16.46 25.52
N MET A 308 27.86 -16.46 25.67
CA MET A 308 27.12 -15.29 26.14
C MET A 308 27.52 -14.82 27.55
N ASP A 309 27.90 -15.74 28.45
CA ASP A 309 28.35 -15.41 29.81
C ASP A 309 29.71 -14.69 29.79
N GLU A 310 30.62 -15.13 28.92
CA GLU A 310 31.92 -14.48 28.74
C GLU A 310 31.77 -13.11 28.09
N LEU A 311 30.89 -12.97 27.08
CA LEU A 311 30.57 -11.69 26.44
C LEU A 311 29.98 -10.69 27.42
N GLN A 312 29.03 -11.14 28.26
CA GLN A 312 28.41 -10.32 29.29
C GLN A 312 29.46 -9.86 30.32
N THR A 313 30.36 -10.75 30.75
CA THR A 313 31.40 -10.44 31.73
C THR A 313 32.38 -9.41 31.18
N GLN A 314 32.83 -9.58 29.93
CA GLN A 314 33.72 -8.61 29.28
C GLN A 314 33.04 -7.26 29.04
N LEU A 315 31.77 -7.25 28.66
CA LEU A 315 31.01 -6.01 28.49
C LEU A 315 30.86 -5.28 29.81
N ARG A 316 30.55 -5.97 30.92
CA ARG A 316 30.48 -5.33 32.24
C ARG A 316 31.83 -4.76 32.64
N ASN A 317 32.91 -5.52 32.54
CA ASN A 317 34.27 -5.02 32.85
C ASN A 317 34.65 -3.81 31.99
N ALA A 318 34.18 -3.73 30.73
CA ALA A 318 34.44 -2.61 29.85
C ALA A 318 33.63 -1.34 30.20
N LEU A 319 32.52 -1.49 30.92
CA LEU A 319 31.61 -0.40 31.32
C LEU A 319 31.73 -0.04 32.80
N ASP A 320 32.36 -0.90 33.61
CA ASP A 320 32.47 -0.77 35.07
C ASP A 320 33.10 0.56 35.47
N ASP A 321 32.50 1.24 36.45
CA ASP A 321 32.87 2.58 36.91
C ASP A 321 32.96 3.69 35.84
N GLN A 322 32.52 3.45 34.59
CA GLN A 322 32.52 4.43 33.52
C GLN A 322 31.12 5.03 33.33
N ARG A 323 31.01 6.36 33.27
CA ARG A 323 29.80 7.02 32.78
C ARG A 323 29.80 6.98 31.26
N TYR A 324 28.93 6.18 30.67
CA TYR A 324 28.94 5.98 29.22
C TYR A 324 27.74 6.57 28.50
N LEU A 325 27.96 6.97 27.24
CA LEU A 325 26.94 7.27 26.25
C LEU A 325 27.01 6.22 25.14
N LEU A 326 25.93 5.47 24.94
CA LEU A 326 25.80 4.51 23.83
C LEU A 326 24.76 5.02 22.83
N VAL A 327 25.14 5.18 21.56
CA VAL A 327 24.19 5.43 20.47
C VAL A 327 23.93 4.14 19.71
N LEU A 328 22.68 3.68 19.71
CA LEU A 328 22.16 2.61 18.85
C LEU A 328 21.43 3.25 17.67
N ASP A 329 22.05 3.24 16.50
CA ASP A 329 21.53 3.89 15.30
C ASP A 329 20.73 2.91 14.43
N ASP A 330 19.52 3.36 14.03
CA ASP A 330 18.55 2.71 13.13
C ASP A 330 18.06 1.35 13.66
N VAL A 331 17.51 1.31 14.87
CA VAL A 331 17.03 0.05 15.45
C VAL A 331 15.66 -0.35 14.94
N TRP A 332 15.55 -1.58 14.40
CA TRP A 332 14.34 -2.12 13.75
C TRP A 332 13.54 -3.10 14.62
N ASN A 333 14.18 -3.73 15.60
CA ASN A 333 13.56 -4.78 16.39
C ASN A 333 12.58 -4.21 17.44
N SER A 334 11.34 -4.70 17.46
CA SER A 334 10.30 -4.35 18.43
C SER A 334 10.08 -5.44 19.50
N ASP A 335 10.86 -6.53 19.48
CA ASP A 335 10.82 -7.62 20.44
C ASP A 335 11.22 -7.15 21.84
N ARG A 336 10.21 -7.02 22.70
CA ARG A 336 10.35 -6.54 24.08
C ARG A 336 11.26 -7.43 24.92
N GLU A 337 11.23 -8.76 24.75
CA GLU A 337 12.07 -9.66 25.55
C GLU A 337 13.54 -9.49 25.20
N LYS A 338 13.84 -9.34 23.90
CA LYS A 338 15.22 -9.10 23.46
C LYS A 338 15.77 -7.77 23.97
N TRP A 339 14.92 -6.73 24.02
CA TRP A 339 15.29 -5.44 24.59
C TRP A 339 15.50 -5.48 26.09
N VAL A 340 14.63 -6.16 26.85
CA VAL A 340 14.81 -6.33 28.30
C VAL A 340 16.15 -7.00 28.58
N LYS A 341 16.45 -8.11 27.90
CA LYS A 341 17.74 -8.81 27.98
C LYS A 341 18.93 -7.90 27.66
N LEU A 342 18.87 -7.12 26.57
CA LEU A 342 19.94 -6.17 26.22
C LEU A 342 20.11 -5.08 27.28
N THR A 343 19.02 -4.55 27.84
CA THR A 343 19.10 -3.54 28.90
C THR A 343 19.67 -4.10 30.20
N GLU A 344 19.40 -5.37 30.54
CA GLU A 344 20.01 -6.05 31.68
C GLU A 344 21.53 -6.19 31.52
N LEU A 345 22.01 -6.43 30.29
CA LEU A 345 23.45 -6.49 29.99
C LEU A 345 24.14 -5.14 30.16
N LEU A 346 23.44 -4.04 29.88
CA LEU A 346 24.00 -2.68 29.87
C LEU A 346 23.93 -1.96 31.22
N ARG A 347 23.23 -2.49 32.22
CA ARG A 347 23.05 -1.85 33.55
C ARG A 347 24.31 -1.74 34.43
N GLY A 348 25.47 -2.20 33.96
CA GLY A 348 26.71 -2.28 34.75
C GLY A 348 27.60 -1.03 34.80
N GLY A 349 27.18 0.11 34.23
CA GLY A 349 27.98 1.35 34.25
C GLY A 349 27.71 2.27 35.44
N ALA A 350 28.51 3.33 35.57
CA ALA A 350 28.34 4.34 36.61
C ALA A 350 27.02 5.13 36.44
N GLY A 351 26.46 5.59 37.55
CA GLY A 351 25.23 6.40 37.59
C GLY A 351 25.30 7.63 36.67
N GLY A 352 24.21 7.88 35.97
CA GLY A 352 24.11 8.92 34.93
C GLY A 352 24.50 8.47 33.52
N SER A 353 24.74 7.17 33.29
CA SER A 353 24.96 6.62 31.95
C SER A 353 23.70 6.71 31.08
N LYS A 354 23.86 6.99 29.78
CA LYS A 354 22.74 7.26 28.85
C LYS A 354 22.85 6.39 27.60
N ILE A 355 21.69 5.92 27.10
CA ILE A 355 21.59 5.22 25.81
C ILE A 355 20.68 6.03 24.89
N VAL A 356 21.16 6.42 23.71
CA VAL A 356 20.36 7.09 22.68
C VAL A 356 20.02 6.09 21.59
N VAL A 357 18.74 5.98 21.24
CA VAL A 357 18.26 5.04 20.22
C VAL A 357 17.62 5.81 19.08
N THR A 358 18.08 5.65 17.83
CA THR A 358 17.34 6.17 16.67
C THR A 358 16.48 5.06 16.06
N THR A 359 15.19 5.31 15.82
CA THR A 359 14.29 4.29 15.27
C THR A 359 13.15 4.91 14.45
N ARG A 360 12.48 4.08 13.65
CA ARG A 360 11.30 4.43 12.84
C ARG A 360 9.99 3.91 13.45
N GLN A 361 10.07 2.99 14.41
CA GLN A 361 8.92 2.36 15.05
C GLN A 361 8.80 2.78 16.51
N LYS A 362 7.58 2.73 17.04
CA LYS A 362 7.34 2.89 18.47
C LYS A 362 7.65 1.54 19.12
N VAL A 363 8.69 1.48 19.94
CA VAL A 363 9.08 0.22 20.59
C VAL A 363 8.22 0.02 21.85
N SER A 364 7.64 -1.15 22.02
CA SER A 364 6.69 -1.46 23.09
C SER A 364 7.41 -1.83 24.39
N GLY A 365 7.29 -1.00 25.42
CA GLY A 365 8.02 -1.13 26.70
C GLY A 365 8.53 0.20 27.27
N PHE A 366 8.41 1.28 26.49
CA PHE A 366 8.85 2.61 26.87
C PHE A 366 7.69 3.47 27.39
N ASN A 367 7.52 3.52 28.70
CA ASN A 367 6.90 4.68 29.35
C ASN A 367 7.94 5.82 29.36
N GLY A 368 8.28 6.31 28.17
CA GLY A 368 9.01 7.57 28.05
C GLY A 368 8.11 8.67 28.59
N GLN A 369 8.53 9.35 29.65
CA GLN A 369 7.91 10.61 30.05
C GLN A 369 7.98 11.54 28.85
N GLY A 370 6.82 11.77 28.21
CA GLY A 370 6.71 12.67 27.07
C GLY A 370 7.19 14.06 27.48
N LYS A 371 8.15 14.63 26.76
CA LYS A 371 8.49 16.03 26.91
C LYS A 371 7.21 16.86 26.74
N HIS A 372 6.88 17.65 27.76
CA HIS A 372 5.82 18.64 27.69
C HIS A 372 6.21 19.69 26.64
N TYR A 373 5.48 19.75 25.53
CA TYR A 373 5.41 20.95 24.69
C TYR A 373 4.27 21.80 25.26
N PRO A 374 4.49 22.69 26.25
CA PRO A 374 3.39 23.29 27.01
C PRO A 374 2.39 24.03 26.12
N ASN A 375 2.86 24.67 25.03
CA ASN A 375 2.00 25.31 24.04
C ASN A 375 1.24 24.30 23.16
N LEU A 376 1.88 23.27 22.62
CA LEU A 376 1.18 22.22 21.86
C LEU A 376 0.22 21.42 22.75
N VAL A 377 0.56 21.19 24.02
CA VAL A 377 -0.34 20.59 25.01
C VAL A 377 -1.54 21.51 25.25
N LYS A 378 -1.34 22.83 25.32
CA LYS A 378 -2.44 23.79 25.45
C LYS A 378 -3.35 23.78 24.21
N ILE A 379 -2.79 23.83 23.00
CA ILE A 379 -3.55 23.77 21.74
C ILE A 379 -4.24 22.41 21.60
N GLY A 380 -3.52 21.32 21.87
CA GLY A 380 -4.03 19.96 21.88
C GLY A 380 -5.19 19.75 22.84
N ASN A 381 -5.11 20.31 24.05
CA ASN A 381 -6.24 20.31 25.00
C ASN A 381 -7.45 21.08 24.47
N GLN A 382 -7.27 22.12 23.66
CA GLN A 382 -8.38 22.82 23.00
C GLN A 382 -8.99 21.97 21.88
N ILE A 383 -8.16 21.28 21.10
CA ILE A 383 -8.61 20.34 20.05
C ILE A 383 -9.39 19.17 20.68
N VAL A 384 -8.85 18.55 21.74
CA VAL A 384 -9.51 17.43 22.44
C VAL A 384 -10.88 17.84 23.00
N LYS A 385 -11.03 19.08 23.50
CA LYS A 385 -12.33 19.61 23.93
C LYS A 385 -13.33 19.72 22.78
N LYS A 386 -12.87 20.09 21.58
CA LYS A 386 -13.72 20.14 20.37
C LYS A 386 -14.15 18.75 19.90
N CYS A 387 -13.37 17.71 20.17
CA CYS A 387 -13.71 16.31 19.84
C CYS A 387 -14.84 15.70 20.70
N GLY A 388 -15.44 16.44 21.65
CA GLY A 388 -16.63 15.98 22.38
C GLY A 388 -16.44 14.74 23.26
N GLY A 389 -15.19 14.31 23.51
CA GLY A 389 -14.90 13.07 24.23
C GLY A 389 -14.98 11.80 23.39
N VAL A 390 -15.07 11.91 22.05
CA VAL A 390 -15.15 10.76 21.14
C VAL A 390 -13.74 10.19 20.87
N PRO A 391 -13.42 8.95 21.30
CA PRO A 391 -12.07 8.39 21.17
C PRO A 391 -11.56 8.30 19.73
N LEU A 392 -12.44 7.98 18.78
CA LEU A 392 -12.09 7.89 17.36
C LEU A 392 -11.69 9.27 16.78
N ALA A 393 -12.41 10.33 17.16
CA ALA A 393 -12.11 11.70 16.73
C ALA A 393 -10.74 12.16 17.27
N VAL A 394 -10.46 11.88 18.55
CA VAL A 394 -9.17 12.18 19.18
C VAL A 394 -8.04 11.38 18.51
N SER A 395 -8.25 10.09 18.25
CA SER A 395 -7.22 9.22 17.66
C SER A 395 -6.93 9.61 16.21
N SER A 396 -7.94 10.00 15.44
CA SER A 396 -7.75 10.43 14.05
C SER A 396 -6.98 11.74 13.93
N LEU A 397 -7.35 12.77 14.72
CA LEU A 397 -6.59 14.02 14.77
C LEU A 397 -5.21 13.83 15.41
N GLY A 398 -5.11 12.94 16.40
CA GLY A 398 -3.83 12.55 16.98
C GLY A 398 -2.89 11.95 15.95
N GLY A 399 -3.38 11.07 15.08
CA GLY A 399 -2.64 10.52 13.94
C GLY A 399 -2.20 11.60 12.94
N LEU A 400 -3.11 12.52 12.58
CA LEU A 400 -2.81 13.66 11.72
C LEU A 400 -1.70 14.57 12.29
N LEU A 401 -1.75 14.85 13.58
CA LEU A 401 -0.85 15.80 14.25
C LEU A 401 0.42 15.14 14.80
N TYR A 402 0.51 13.81 14.81
CA TYR A 402 1.58 13.04 15.46
C TYR A 402 2.98 13.46 15.00
N SER A 403 3.14 13.78 13.72
CA SER A 403 4.43 14.18 13.13
C SER A 403 4.62 15.70 13.02
N LYS A 404 3.62 16.51 13.41
CA LYS A 404 3.64 17.97 13.27
C LYS A 404 4.12 18.62 14.58
N LEU A 405 5.28 19.26 14.54
CA LEU A 405 5.91 19.89 15.71
C LEU A 405 5.72 21.42 15.75
N GLU A 406 5.19 22.03 14.70
CA GLU A 406 4.97 23.48 14.63
C GLU A 406 3.60 23.85 15.20
N GLU A 407 3.56 24.92 16.02
CA GLU A 407 2.29 25.41 16.60
C GLU A 407 1.28 25.76 15.51
N ARG A 408 1.73 26.40 14.42
CA ARG A 408 0.89 26.80 13.29
C ARG A 408 0.05 25.65 12.73
N ASP A 409 0.65 24.47 12.60
CA ASP A 409 -0.06 23.29 12.07
C ASP A 409 -1.20 22.85 12.99
N TRP A 410 -1.00 22.96 14.30
CA TRP A 410 -2.02 22.65 15.30
C TRP A 410 -3.11 23.74 15.33
N GLU A 411 -2.74 25.00 15.14
CA GLU A 411 -3.68 26.13 15.06
C GLU A 411 -4.58 26.04 13.83
N LEU A 412 -4.04 25.65 12.67
CA LEU A 412 -4.82 25.41 11.45
C LEU A 412 -5.92 24.35 11.67
N VAL A 413 -5.62 23.30 12.45
CA VAL A 413 -6.61 22.28 12.82
C VAL A 413 -7.59 22.83 13.85
N ARG A 414 -7.12 23.52 14.90
CA ARG A 414 -7.97 24.07 15.97
C ARG A 414 -8.99 25.10 15.46
N ASP A 415 -8.53 26.02 14.61
CA ASP A 415 -9.26 27.21 14.20
C ASP A 415 -9.97 27.03 12.85
N ASN A 416 -10.01 25.80 12.33
CA ASN A 416 -10.68 25.49 11.08
C ASN A 416 -12.20 25.79 11.15
N GLU A 417 -12.74 26.36 10.08
CA GLU A 417 -14.15 26.74 9.98
C GLU A 417 -15.10 25.54 10.09
N ILE A 418 -14.65 24.32 9.73
CA ILE A 418 -15.45 23.10 9.77
C ILE A 418 -16.05 22.81 11.16
N TRP A 419 -15.35 23.21 12.23
CA TRP A 419 -15.83 23.07 13.61
C TRP A 419 -17.12 23.87 13.88
N THR A 420 -17.37 24.93 13.10
CA THR A 420 -18.53 25.82 13.25
C THR A 420 -19.68 25.50 12.28
N LEU A 421 -19.42 24.66 11.28
CA LEU A 421 -20.37 24.37 10.20
C LEU A 421 -21.17 23.09 10.46
N GLU A 422 -20.66 22.22 11.34
CA GLU A 422 -21.25 20.91 11.65
C GLU A 422 -21.83 20.86 13.09
N GLU A 423 -22.35 21.99 13.60
CA GLU A 423 -22.86 22.22 14.99
C GLU A 423 -23.88 21.19 15.55
N LYS A 424 -24.29 20.19 14.77
CA LYS A 424 -25.26 19.16 15.17
C LYS A 424 -24.67 17.79 15.51
N ASP A 425 -23.37 17.54 15.28
CA ASP A 425 -22.71 16.28 15.62
C ASP A 425 -21.68 16.47 16.76
N ASP A 426 -21.41 15.42 17.53
CA ASP A 426 -20.54 15.38 18.74
C ASP A 426 -19.04 15.66 18.46
N GLY A 427 -18.70 16.47 17.45
CA GLY A 427 -17.34 16.83 17.05
C GLY A 427 -16.61 15.76 16.24
N ILE A 428 -17.24 14.61 15.99
CA ILE A 428 -16.62 13.49 15.27
C ILE A 428 -16.50 13.70 13.77
N LEU A 429 -17.56 14.14 13.08
CA LEU A 429 -17.51 14.36 11.63
C LEU A 429 -16.48 15.44 11.25
N PRO A 430 -16.37 16.58 11.96
CA PRO A 430 -15.33 17.58 11.68
C PRO A 430 -13.92 17.01 11.83
N ALA A 431 -13.70 16.23 12.89
CA ALA A 431 -12.40 15.63 13.18
C ALA A 431 -11.98 14.62 12.10
N LEU A 432 -12.89 13.72 11.71
CA LEU A 432 -12.63 12.73 10.66
C LEU A 432 -12.39 13.41 9.31
N ARG A 433 -13.15 14.48 9.03
CA ARG A 433 -13.02 15.22 7.78
C ARG A 433 -11.71 15.98 7.68
N LEU A 434 -11.27 16.67 8.74
CA LEU A 434 -9.95 17.29 8.79
C LEU A 434 -8.82 16.29 8.55
N SER A 435 -8.94 15.09 9.14
CA SER A 435 -7.97 14.00 8.92
C SER A 435 -7.97 13.51 7.47
N TYR A 436 -9.12 13.50 6.80
CA TYR A 436 -9.27 13.15 5.38
C TYR A 436 -8.73 14.24 4.46
N ASP A 437 -9.01 15.50 4.74
CA ASP A 437 -8.61 16.63 3.89
C ASP A 437 -7.08 16.72 3.79
N GLU A 438 -6.39 16.43 4.88
CA GLU A 438 -4.94 16.36 5.00
C GLU A 438 -4.34 15.04 4.48
N LEU A 439 -5.12 14.13 3.91
CA LEU A 439 -4.57 12.93 3.26
C LEU A 439 -3.81 13.32 1.98
N PRO A 440 -2.70 12.64 1.66
CA PRO A 440 -2.08 12.77 0.34
C PRO A 440 -3.09 12.49 -0.78
N SER A 441 -3.02 13.26 -1.87
CA SER A 441 -3.97 13.20 -2.99
C SER A 441 -4.16 11.78 -3.54
N HIS A 442 -3.07 11.03 -3.68
CA HIS A 442 -3.06 9.66 -4.18
C HIS A 442 -3.74 8.63 -3.25
N LEU A 443 -3.89 8.94 -1.96
CA LEU A 443 -4.54 8.10 -0.95
C LEU A 443 -6.05 8.33 -0.87
N LYS A 444 -6.52 9.55 -1.14
CA LYS A 444 -7.95 9.91 -1.12
C LYS A 444 -8.80 8.95 -1.97
N PRO A 445 -8.44 8.60 -3.23
CA PRO A 445 -9.20 7.61 -4.01
C PRO A 445 -9.24 6.21 -3.40
N CYS A 446 -8.17 5.78 -2.73
CA CYS A 446 -8.09 4.47 -2.08
C CYS A 446 -9.03 4.40 -0.88
N PHE A 447 -9.07 5.46 -0.08
CA PHE A 447 -10.01 5.62 1.03
C PHE A 447 -11.48 5.62 0.54
N VAL A 448 -11.80 6.44 -0.47
CA VAL A 448 -13.16 6.51 -1.03
C VAL A 448 -13.61 5.17 -1.62
N PHE A 449 -12.68 4.41 -2.22
CA PHE A 449 -12.97 3.08 -2.76
C PHE A 449 -13.47 2.11 -1.68
N CYS A 450 -12.99 2.20 -0.44
CA CYS A 450 -13.43 1.35 0.67
C CYS A 450 -14.91 1.53 1.03
N SER A 451 -15.55 2.65 0.67
CA SER A 451 -17.00 2.84 0.84
C SER A 451 -17.86 1.90 -0.03
N MET A 452 -17.23 1.20 -0.99
CA MET A 452 -17.90 0.20 -1.81
C MET A 452 -18.27 -1.06 -1.01
N PHE A 453 -17.55 -1.36 0.06
CA PHE A 453 -17.78 -2.56 0.87
C PHE A 453 -18.89 -2.27 1.90
N PRO A 454 -19.61 -3.29 2.39
CA PRO A 454 -20.55 -3.11 3.50
C PRO A 454 -19.87 -2.55 4.75
N LYS A 455 -20.68 -1.99 5.65
CA LYS A 455 -20.25 -1.70 7.03
C LYS A 455 -19.80 -3.00 7.72
N ASP A 456 -18.87 -2.86 8.66
CA ASP A 456 -18.20 -3.98 9.35
C ASP A 456 -17.44 -4.98 8.45
N TYR A 457 -17.26 -4.66 7.16
CA TYR A 457 -16.53 -5.55 6.26
C TYR A 457 -15.08 -5.71 6.69
N GLU A 458 -14.66 -6.95 6.82
CA GLU A 458 -13.31 -7.33 7.22
C GLU A 458 -12.40 -7.42 5.99
N PHE A 459 -11.43 -6.52 5.94
CA PHE A 459 -10.43 -6.48 4.89
C PHE A 459 -9.24 -7.34 5.28
N ASN A 460 -8.65 -8.03 4.30
CA ASN A 460 -7.24 -8.34 4.34
C ASN A 460 -6.48 -7.43 3.37
N ASN A 461 -5.23 -7.12 3.73
CA ASN A 461 -4.36 -6.24 2.95
C ASN A 461 -4.21 -6.70 1.49
N GLU A 462 -3.94 -7.99 1.25
CA GLU A 462 -3.70 -8.50 -0.11
C GLU A 462 -4.91 -8.31 -1.04
N ALA A 463 -6.12 -8.66 -0.60
CA ALA A 463 -7.33 -8.54 -1.41
C ALA A 463 -7.65 -7.07 -1.71
N LEU A 464 -7.52 -6.18 -0.73
CA LEU A 464 -7.76 -4.75 -0.93
C LEU A 464 -6.75 -4.15 -1.92
N ILE A 465 -5.47 -4.52 -1.79
CA ILE A 465 -4.40 -4.09 -2.73
C ILE A 465 -4.68 -4.60 -4.14
N LYS A 466 -5.05 -5.88 -4.32
CA LYS A 466 -5.43 -6.45 -5.63
C LYS A 466 -6.55 -5.63 -6.29
N LEU A 467 -7.55 -5.19 -5.52
CA LEU A 467 -8.64 -4.35 -6.01
C LEU A 467 -8.20 -2.91 -6.32
N TRP A 468 -7.37 -2.29 -5.48
CA TRP A 468 -6.79 -0.96 -5.76
C TRP A 468 -5.91 -0.97 -7.02
N MET A 469 -5.12 -2.01 -7.23
CA MET A 469 -4.33 -2.21 -8.45
C MET A 469 -5.21 -2.39 -9.68
N ALA A 470 -6.27 -3.20 -9.57
CA ALA A 470 -7.22 -3.42 -10.66
C ALA A 470 -8.00 -2.16 -11.02
N ARG A 471 -8.34 -1.30 -10.05
CA ARG A 471 -8.84 0.05 -10.33
C ARG A 471 -7.77 1.00 -10.86
N GLY A 472 -6.49 0.72 -10.59
CA GLY A 472 -5.35 1.58 -10.87
C GLY A 472 -5.31 2.82 -9.96
N LEU A 473 -5.61 2.65 -8.67
CA LEU A 473 -5.53 3.70 -7.66
C LEU A 473 -4.11 3.84 -7.08
N ILE A 474 -3.32 2.78 -7.16
CA ILE A 474 -1.91 2.80 -6.78
C ILE A 474 -1.09 3.48 -7.89
N GLN A 475 -0.37 4.53 -7.51
CA GLN A 475 0.49 5.28 -8.44
C GLN A 475 1.91 4.70 -8.39
N PRO A 476 2.53 4.36 -9.55
CA PRO A 476 3.91 3.92 -9.57
C PRO A 476 4.83 5.06 -9.13
N SER A 477 5.77 4.79 -8.23
CA SER A 477 6.80 5.77 -7.85
C SER A 477 7.95 5.80 -8.86
N SER A 478 8.75 6.87 -8.86
CA SER A 478 9.91 7.04 -9.73
C SER A 478 11.06 6.03 -9.49
N HIS A 479 10.95 5.18 -8.46
CA HIS A 479 12.06 4.39 -7.92
C HIS A 479 11.93 2.87 -8.07
N ASN A 480 11.23 2.38 -9.10
CA ASN A 480 11.05 0.94 -9.37
C ASN A 480 10.46 0.15 -8.17
N GLN A 481 9.68 0.78 -7.30
CA GLN A 481 8.96 0.07 -6.24
C GLN A 481 7.82 -0.76 -6.84
N GLU A 482 7.58 -1.94 -6.27
CA GLU A 482 6.45 -2.77 -6.66
C GLU A 482 5.13 -2.17 -6.15
N LEU A 483 4.07 -2.36 -6.92
CA LEU A 483 2.77 -1.74 -6.63
C LEU A 483 2.18 -2.25 -5.31
N GLU A 484 2.49 -3.48 -4.93
CA GLU A 484 1.97 -4.10 -3.73
C GLU A 484 2.66 -3.57 -2.47
N ASP A 485 3.94 -3.22 -2.57
CA ASP A 485 4.67 -2.55 -1.49
C ASP A 485 4.12 -1.14 -1.27
N ILE A 486 3.83 -0.42 -2.36
CA ILE A 486 3.16 0.90 -2.30
C ILE A 486 1.74 0.75 -1.72
N GLY A 487 1.00 -0.29 -2.11
CA GLY A 487 -0.32 -0.60 -1.56
C GLY A 487 -0.29 -0.87 -0.05
N ASN A 488 0.69 -1.62 0.43
CA ASN A 488 0.88 -1.85 1.87
C ASN A 488 1.23 -0.55 2.61
N GLN A 489 2.08 0.31 2.03
CA GLN A 489 2.37 1.63 2.59
C GLN A 489 1.10 2.49 2.70
N TYR A 490 0.22 2.41 1.70
CA TYR A 490 -1.05 3.12 1.72
C TYR A 490 -1.97 2.65 2.85
N ILE A 491 -2.05 1.34 3.08
CA ILE A 491 -2.82 0.77 4.21
C ILE A 491 -2.24 1.26 5.55
N ILE A 492 -0.92 1.21 5.72
CA ILE A 492 -0.25 1.65 6.95
C ILE A 492 -0.55 3.14 7.25
N GLU A 493 -0.53 4.00 6.23
CA GLU A 493 -0.86 5.42 6.40
C GLU A 493 -2.35 5.65 6.74
N LEU A 494 -3.26 4.84 6.21
CA LEU A 494 -4.67 4.91 6.61
C LEU A 494 -4.89 4.40 8.05
N CYS A 495 -4.15 3.36 8.46
CA CYS A 495 -4.13 2.87 9.84
C CYS A 495 -3.56 3.94 10.81
N SER A 496 -2.50 4.64 10.44
CA SER A 496 -1.87 5.67 11.28
C SER A 496 -2.82 6.84 11.60
N ARG A 497 -3.81 7.08 10.74
CA ARG A 497 -4.88 8.08 10.91
C ARG A 497 -6.16 7.54 11.55
N SER A 498 -6.11 6.31 12.06
CA SER A 498 -7.26 5.62 12.67
C SER A 498 -8.47 5.48 11.73
N PHE A 499 -8.26 5.47 10.40
CA PHE A 499 -9.34 5.17 9.45
C PHE A 499 -9.65 3.68 9.36
N PHE A 500 -8.68 2.85 9.74
CA PHE A 500 -8.89 1.42 9.97
C PHE A 500 -8.73 1.09 11.46
N GLN A 501 -9.49 0.11 11.91
CA GLN A 501 -9.53 -0.39 13.28
C GLN A 501 -9.38 -1.92 13.29
N ASP A 502 -9.30 -2.50 14.50
CA ASP A 502 -9.21 -3.95 14.73
C ASP A 502 -8.09 -4.59 13.90
N VAL A 503 -6.91 -3.95 13.91
CA VAL A 503 -5.78 -4.37 13.10
C VAL A 503 -5.12 -5.61 13.71
N GLU A 504 -5.25 -6.74 13.05
CA GLU A 504 -4.59 -8.00 13.40
C GLU A 504 -3.46 -8.31 12.41
N ASP A 505 -2.22 -8.34 12.89
CA ASP A 505 -1.03 -8.55 12.06
C ASP A 505 -0.48 -9.98 12.23
N TYR A 506 -0.61 -10.79 11.18
CA TYR A 506 -0.06 -12.14 11.09
C TYR A 506 1.21 -12.19 10.19
N LYS A 507 2.03 -11.13 10.25
CA LYS A 507 3.26 -10.89 9.46
C LYS A 507 3.02 -10.59 7.98
N VAL A 508 2.40 -11.54 7.27
CA VAL A 508 2.17 -11.45 5.81
C VAL A 508 0.77 -10.91 5.53
N LEU A 509 -0.21 -11.40 6.30
CA LEU A 509 -1.61 -11.00 6.19
C LEU A 509 -1.98 -10.09 7.36
N VAL A 510 -2.52 -8.94 7.03
CA VAL A 510 -3.05 -7.98 8.01
C VAL A 510 -4.54 -7.87 7.79
N TRP A 511 -5.31 -8.12 8.85
CA TRP A 511 -6.77 -7.96 8.85
C TRP A 511 -7.14 -6.65 9.54
N PHE A 512 -8.15 -5.97 9.02
CA PHE A 512 -8.61 -4.69 9.56
C PHE A 512 -10.02 -4.36 9.08
N LYS A 513 -10.68 -3.42 9.76
CA LYS A 513 -12.05 -2.95 9.44
C LYS A 513 -12.09 -1.44 9.31
N MET A 514 -13.03 -0.92 8.53
CA MET A 514 -13.33 0.51 8.49
C MET A 514 -14.49 0.79 9.44
N HIS A 515 -14.30 1.69 10.41
CA HIS A 515 -15.35 2.07 11.35
C HIS A 515 -16.55 2.72 10.62
N ASP A 516 -17.79 2.46 11.06
CA ASP A 516 -19.03 2.92 10.42
C ASP A 516 -19.07 4.42 10.11
N LEU A 517 -18.66 5.27 11.04
CA LEU A 517 -18.59 6.73 10.83
C LEU A 517 -17.54 7.14 9.79
N VAL A 518 -16.43 6.40 9.68
CA VAL A 518 -15.41 6.60 8.63
C VAL A 518 -15.95 6.14 7.28
N HIS A 519 -16.71 5.05 7.27
CA HIS A 519 -17.43 4.55 6.11
C HIS A 519 -18.48 5.54 5.61
N ASP A 520 -19.27 6.12 6.51
CA ASP A 520 -20.27 7.15 6.19
C ASP A 520 -19.62 8.42 5.62
N LEU A 521 -18.46 8.83 6.16
CA LEU A 521 -17.64 9.89 5.57
C LEU A 521 -17.23 9.54 4.14
N ALA A 522 -16.65 8.35 3.92
CA ALA A 522 -16.24 7.89 2.59
C ALA A 522 -17.42 7.82 1.59
N LEU A 523 -18.61 7.41 2.04
CA LEU A 523 -19.84 7.43 1.25
C LEU A 523 -20.29 8.85 0.90
N SER A 524 -20.20 9.79 1.85
CA SER A 524 -20.55 11.20 1.60
C SER A 524 -19.65 11.80 0.52
N ILE A 525 -18.34 11.51 0.58
CA ILE A 525 -17.34 11.93 -0.40
C ILE A 525 -17.64 11.32 -1.78
N LYS A 526 -17.87 10.01 -1.82
CA LYS A 526 -18.23 9.28 -3.04
C LYS A 526 -19.45 9.89 -3.73
N LYS A 527 -20.50 10.28 -3.01
CA LYS A 527 -21.73 10.85 -3.59
C LYS A 527 -21.48 12.16 -4.34
N ILE A 528 -20.50 12.95 -3.92
CA ILE A 528 -20.12 14.21 -4.58
C ILE A 528 -19.38 13.93 -5.88
N GLU A 529 -18.50 12.92 -5.86
CA GLU A 529 -17.61 12.59 -6.97
C GLU A 529 -18.26 11.70 -8.06
N SER A 530 -19.16 10.80 -7.66
CA SER A 530 -19.61 9.62 -8.42
C SER A 530 -20.68 9.87 -9.50
N LYS A 531 -20.64 10.99 -10.23
CA LYS A 531 -21.56 11.18 -11.38
C LYS A 531 -21.08 10.56 -12.69
N GLU A 532 -19.81 10.15 -12.81
CA GLU A 532 -19.20 9.85 -14.12
C GLU A 532 -18.67 8.43 -14.34
N VAL A 533 -18.08 7.82 -13.30
CA VAL A 533 -17.67 6.41 -13.28
C VAL A 533 -18.31 5.75 -12.08
N GLU A 534 -18.97 4.62 -12.32
CA GLU A 534 -19.75 3.96 -11.30
C GLU A 534 -19.14 2.62 -10.96
N ASP A 535 -18.96 2.42 -9.65
CA ASP A 535 -18.74 1.10 -9.09
C ASP A 535 -20.08 0.58 -8.55
N ALA A 536 -20.43 -0.64 -8.94
CA ALA A 536 -21.58 -1.35 -8.39
C ALA A 536 -21.08 -2.33 -7.33
N SER A 537 -21.40 -2.02 -6.08
CA SER A 537 -21.42 -3.02 -5.01
C SER A 537 -22.85 -3.49 -4.86
N ILE A 538 -23.05 -4.80 -4.83
CA ILE A 538 -24.38 -5.38 -4.55
C ILE A 538 -24.33 -5.99 -3.17
N THR A 539 -24.89 -5.26 -2.21
CA THR A 539 -25.10 -5.74 -0.84
C THR A 539 -26.39 -6.53 -0.70
N ASP A 540 -27.32 -6.40 -1.66
CA ASP A 540 -28.66 -7.00 -1.59
C ASP A 540 -28.75 -8.25 -2.49
N ASN A 541 -29.07 -9.40 -1.91
CA ASN A 541 -29.21 -10.73 -2.54
C ASN A 541 -30.39 -10.86 -3.53
N VAL A 542 -30.71 -9.84 -4.34
CA VAL A 542 -31.82 -9.90 -5.31
C VAL A 542 -31.31 -9.73 -6.75
N PRO A 543 -31.07 -10.84 -7.47
CA PRO A 543 -30.55 -10.82 -8.85
C PRO A 543 -31.39 -9.96 -9.82
N GLU A 544 -32.73 -9.92 -9.67
CA GLU A 544 -33.63 -9.14 -10.53
C GLU A 544 -33.43 -7.62 -10.41
N LYS A 545 -33.27 -7.10 -9.19
CA LYS A 545 -32.99 -5.68 -8.96
C LYS A 545 -31.63 -5.30 -9.54
N PHE A 546 -30.67 -6.23 -9.51
CA PHE A 546 -29.36 -6.01 -10.08
C PHE A 546 -29.37 -5.96 -11.61
N LEU A 547 -30.09 -6.86 -12.29
CA LEU A 547 -30.29 -6.76 -13.75
C LEU A 547 -30.91 -5.42 -14.15
N ALA A 548 -31.93 -4.96 -13.42
CA ALA A 548 -32.53 -3.65 -13.65
C ALA A 548 -31.54 -2.49 -13.43
N LEU A 549 -30.64 -2.59 -12.44
CA LEU A 549 -29.56 -1.64 -12.21
C LEU A 549 -28.55 -1.63 -13.38
N LEU A 550 -28.07 -2.81 -13.81
CA LEU A 550 -27.14 -2.95 -14.93
C LEU A 550 -27.71 -2.40 -16.24
N GLN A 551 -29.02 -2.53 -16.45
CA GLN A 551 -29.68 -1.99 -17.63
C GLN A 551 -29.75 -0.45 -17.64
N LYS A 552 -29.81 0.19 -16.45
CA LYS A 552 -29.91 1.65 -16.32
C LYS A 552 -28.56 2.37 -16.40
N LYS A 553 -27.45 1.68 -16.13
CA LYS A 553 -26.10 2.27 -16.10
C LYS A 553 -25.33 2.02 -17.41
N ASN A 554 -24.46 2.95 -17.77
CA ASN A 554 -23.73 2.94 -19.05
C ASN A 554 -22.20 2.82 -18.91
N ASN A 555 -21.63 3.02 -17.72
CA ASN A 555 -20.17 3.13 -17.50
C ASN A 555 -19.68 2.40 -16.23
N ILE A 556 -20.21 1.21 -15.94
CA ILE A 556 -19.74 0.43 -14.79
C ILE A 556 -18.34 -0.09 -15.07
N ARG A 557 -17.41 0.12 -14.13
CA ARG A 557 -16.02 -0.38 -14.20
C ARG A 557 -15.69 -1.44 -13.16
N THR A 558 -16.49 -1.51 -12.11
CA THR A 558 -16.35 -2.48 -11.03
C THR A 558 -17.69 -3.08 -10.71
N ILE A 559 -17.75 -4.41 -10.74
CA ILE A 559 -18.81 -5.19 -10.12
C ILE A 559 -18.12 -6.07 -9.09
N TRP A 560 -18.48 -5.89 -7.83
CA TRP A 560 -17.93 -6.64 -6.72
C TRP A 560 -19.04 -7.09 -5.78
N PHE A 561 -18.89 -8.30 -5.22
CA PHE A 561 -19.89 -8.95 -4.41
C PHE A 561 -19.34 -9.33 -3.03
N PRO A 562 -19.84 -8.73 -1.94
CA PRO A 562 -19.34 -9.01 -0.60
C PRO A 562 -19.61 -10.42 -0.07
N TYR A 563 -20.61 -11.11 -0.60
CA TYR A 563 -21.06 -12.39 -0.06
C TYR A 563 -21.11 -13.46 -1.15
N SER A 564 -20.71 -14.68 -0.78
CA SER A 564 -20.36 -15.80 -1.68
C SER A 564 -21.54 -16.59 -2.24
N GLN A 565 -22.74 -16.02 -2.32
CA GLN A 565 -23.93 -16.74 -2.82
C GLN A 565 -24.79 -15.87 -3.72
N ILE A 566 -24.43 -15.81 -5.00
CA ILE A 566 -25.25 -15.13 -6.00
C ILE A 566 -25.55 -16.10 -7.12
N SER A 567 -26.84 -16.23 -7.44
CA SER A 567 -27.31 -16.91 -8.65
C SER A 567 -27.04 -16.04 -9.90
N ALA A 568 -25.78 -15.65 -10.15
CA ALA A 568 -25.44 -14.93 -11.37
C ALA A 568 -25.36 -15.97 -12.51
N THR A 569 -26.28 -15.86 -13.45
CA THR A 569 -26.36 -16.73 -14.62
C THR A 569 -25.35 -16.33 -15.70
N ALA A 570 -25.13 -17.21 -16.67
CA ALA A 570 -24.35 -16.92 -17.88
C ALA A 570 -24.79 -15.63 -18.60
N GLU A 571 -26.07 -15.24 -18.49
CA GLU A 571 -26.59 -14.02 -19.10
C GLU A 571 -25.99 -12.75 -18.49
N TYR A 572 -25.64 -12.74 -17.20
CA TYR A 572 -24.99 -11.60 -16.57
C TYR A 572 -23.64 -11.30 -17.22
N VAL A 573 -22.84 -12.33 -17.48
CA VAL A 573 -21.53 -12.20 -18.15
C VAL A 573 -21.72 -11.67 -19.58
N ARG A 574 -22.78 -12.09 -20.29
CA ARG A 574 -23.11 -11.60 -21.63
C ARG A 574 -23.54 -10.13 -21.64
N ILE A 575 -24.37 -9.71 -20.68
CA ILE A 575 -24.76 -8.31 -20.51
C ILE A 575 -23.53 -7.46 -20.17
N CYS A 576 -22.71 -7.90 -19.22
CA CYS A 576 -21.54 -7.15 -18.80
C CYS A 576 -20.53 -6.98 -19.95
N SER A 577 -20.23 -8.06 -20.66
CA SER A 577 -19.29 -8.04 -21.78
C SER A 577 -19.76 -7.22 -22.99
N SER A 578 -21.07 -7.04 -23.18
CA SER A 578 -21.62 -6.25 -24.28
C SER A 578 -21.78 -4.76 -23.95
N ARG A 579 -22.15 -4.42 -22.70
CA ARG A 579 -22.43 -3.04 -22.29
C ARG A 579 -21.21 -2.32 -21.72
N PHE A 580 -20.42 -2.99 -20.88
CA PHE A 580 -19.39 -2.34 -20.07
C PHE A 580 -18.00 -2.54 -20.67
N LYS A 581 -17.71 -1.77 -21.72
CA LYS A 581 -16.46 -1.89 -22.50
C LYS A 581 -15.20 -1.69 -21.67
N TYR A 582 -15.25 -0.86 -20.62
CA TYR A 582 -14.09 -0.50 -19.78
C TYR A 582 -14.11 -1.17 -18.40
N MET A 583 -14.79 -2.32 -18.26
CA MET A 583 -14.81 -3.08 -17.01
C MET A 583 -13.41 -3.50 -16.58
N ARG A 584 -13.08 -3.33 -15.30
CA ARG A 584 -11.78 -3.66 -14.70
C ARG A 584 -11.87 -4.73 -13.63
N ILE A 585 -12.92 -4.72 -12.82
CA ILE A 585 -13.14 -5.70 -11.76
C ILE A 585 -14.47 -6.39 -12.03
N LEU A 586 -14.44 -7.72 -12.12
CA LEU A 586 -15.62 -8.55 -12.22
C LEU A 586 -15.51 -9.69 -11.20
N ASP A 587 -16.32 -9.60 -10.16
CA ASP A 587 -16.55 -10.67 -9.20
C ASP A 587 -17.71 -11.56 -9.68
N LEU A 588 -17.48 -12.86 -9.70
CA LEU A 588 -18.42 -13.92 -10.07
C LEU A 588 -18.28 -15.08 -9.07
N ARG A 589 -17.95 -14.78 -7.80
CA ARG A 589 -17.87 -15.79 -6.75
C ARG A 589 -19.23 -16.41 -6.45
N GLY A 590 -19.23 -17.72 -6.18
CA GLY A 590 -20.41 -18.46 -5.73
C GLY A 590 -21.58 -18.51 -6.72
N THR A 591 -21.30 -18.29 -8.00
CA THR A 591 -22.20 -18.49 -9.13
C THR A 591 -22.33 -19.98 -9.51
N ASP A 592 -23.38 -20.31 -10.25
CA ASP A 592 -23.85 -21.68 -10.35
C ASP A 592 -23.77 -22.28 -11.77
N PHE A 593 -23.16 -21.60 -12.74
CA PHE A 593 -23.04 -22.09 -14.11
C PHE A 593 -21.96 -23.19 -14.28
N GLU A 594 -22.19 -24.15 -15.18
CA GLU A 594 -21.23 -25.24 -15.47
C GLU A 594 -20.07 -24.80 -16.37
N GLU A 595 -20.26 -23.78 -17.20
CA GLU A 595 -19.23 -23.25 -18.10
C GLU A 595 -19.26 -21.72 -18.10
N LEU A 596 -18.09 -21.10 -17.92
CA LEU A 596 -17.97 -19.65 -18.03
C LEU A 596 -18.15 -19.21 -19.49
N PRO A 597 -19.04 -18.25 -19.80
CA PRO A 597 -19.31 -17.86 -21.18
C PRO A 597 -18.07 -17.33 -21.91
N SER A 598 -17.89 -17.73 -23.17
CA SER A 598 -16.75 -17.30 -24.00
C SER A 598 -16.69 -15.78 -24.25
N SER A 599 -17.80 -15.07 -24.03
CA SER A 599 -17.88 -13.61 -24.08
C SER A 599 -17.01 -12.90 -23.04
N ILE A 600 -16.55 -13.60 -21.98
CA ILE A 600 -15.60 -13.04 -21.01
C ILE A 600 -14.35 -12.47 -21.68
N GLY A 601 -13.85 -13.12 -22.74
CA GLY A 601 -12.68 -12.64 -23.49
C GLY A 601 -12.90 -11.36 -24.30
N ASN A 602 -14.13 -10.82 -24.37
CA ASN A 602 -14.40 -9.51 -24.95
C ASN A 602 -14.07 -8.36 -23.98
N MET A 603 -13.96 -8.64 -22.68
CA MET A 603 -13.70 -7.67 -21.62
C MET A 603 -12.21 -7.35 -21.51
N LYS A 604 -11.65 -6.77 -22.57
CA LYS A 604 -10.20 -6.56 -22.75
C LYS A 604 -9.53 -5.74 -21.64
N HIS A 605 -10.29 -4.90 -20.97
CA HIS A 605 -9.83 -4.00 -19.90
C HIS A 605 -9.85 -4.66 -18.51
N LEU A 606 -10.30 -5.91 -18.41
CA LEU A 606 -10.44 -6.60 -17.14
C LEU A 606 -9.05 -6.83 -16.52
N ARG A 607 -8.92 -6.43 -15.25
CA ARG A 607 -7.69 -6.51 -14.43
C ARG A 607 -7.87 -7.45 -13.25
N TYR A 608 -9.10 -7.69 -12.81
CA TYR A 608 -9.44 -8.62 -11.73
C TYR A 608 -10.64 -9.46 -12.14
N LEU A 609 -10.49 -10.77 -12.06
CA LEU A 609 -11.55 -11.74 -12.25
C LEU A 609 -11.50 -12.76 -11.12
N ASP A 610 -12.58 -12.84 -10.35
CA ASP A 610 -12.75 -13.84 -9.31
C ASP A 610 -13.98 -14.67 -9.62
N ILE A 611 -13.80 -15.98 -9.78
CA ILE A 611 -14.85 -16.97 -10.02
C ILE A 611 -14.80 -18.05 -8.93
N SER A 612 -14.26 -17.72 -7.74
CA SER A 612 -14.07 -18.68 -6.66
C SER A 612 -15.39 -19.18 -6.07
N GLY A 613 -15.37 -20.39 -5.50
CA GLY A 613 -16.57 -21.02 -4.92
C GLY A 613 -17.59 -21.50 -5.96
N ASN A 614 -17.27 -21.44 -7.25
CA ASN A 614 -18.13 -21.96 -8.33
C ASN A 614 -18.00 -23.48 -8.43
N LYS A 615 -18.58 -24.21 -7.47
CA LYS A 615 -18.40 -25.66 -7.33
C LYS A 615 -18.89 -26.49 -8.52
N ARG A 616 -19.75 -25.96 -9.40
CA ARG A 616 -20.25 -26.67 -10.59
C ARG A 616 -19.48 -26.40 -11.87
N ILE A 617 -18.52 -25.46 -11.86
CA ILE A 617 -17.82 -25.09 -13.08
C ILE A 617 -16.90 -26.24 -13.53
N LYS A 618 -17.12 -26.73 -14.74
CA LYS A 618 -16.36 -27.84 -15.33
C LYS A 618 -15.29 -27.34 -16.29
N LYS A 619 -15.54 -26.20 -16.97
CA LYS A 619 -14.64 -25.65 -18.00
C LYS A 619 -14.53 -24.13 -17.98
N LEU A 620 -13.31 -23.66 -18.20
CA LEU A 620 -13.02 -22.26 -18.51
C LEU A 620 -12.85 -22.07 -20.03
N PRO A 621 -13.42 -21.02 -20.63
CA PRO A 621 -13.34 -20.80 -22.07
C PRO A 621 -11.93 -20.37 -22.47
N ALA A 622 -11.43 -20.87 -23.61
CA ALA A 622 -10.11 -20.48 -24.14
C ALA A 622 -9.97 -18.96 -24.39
N SER A 623 -11.08 -18.22 -24.47
CA SER A 623 -11.08 -16.76 -24.61
C SER A 623 -10.61 -16.02 -23.35
N ILE A 624 -10.60 -16.66 -22.17
CA ILE A 624 -10.05 -16.08 -20.93
C ILE A 624 -8.56 -15.76 -21.09
N CYS A 625 -7.81 -16.56 -21.87
CA CYS A 625 -6.40 -16.37 -22.19
C CYS A 625 -6.13 -15.17 -23.13
N LYS A 626 -7.17 -14.41 -23.50
CA LYS A 626 -7.06 -13.16 -24.26
C LYS A 626 -7.12 -11.92 -23.37
N LEU A 627 -7.31 -12.08 -22.06
CA LEU A 627 -7.36 -10.99 -21.09
C LEU A 627 -5.94 -10.53 -20.72
N TYR A 628 -5.21 -9.95 -21.67
CA TYR A 628 -3.79 -9.63 -21.47
C TYR A 628 -3.52 -8.61 -20.36
N LEU A 629 -4.51 -7.77 -20.00
CA LEU A 629 -4.41 -6.79 -18.92
C LEU A 629 -4.75 -7.37 -17.53
N LEU A 630 -5.09 -8.65 -17.44
CA LEU A 630 -5.50 -9.29 -16.18
C LEU A 630 -4.33 -9.35 -15.20
N LEU A 631 -4.54 -8.84 -13.99
CA LEU A 631 -3.59 -8.82 -12.87
C LEU A 631 -3.92 -9.91 -11.84
N THR A 632 -5.21 -10.20 -11.64
CA THR A 632 -5.68 -11.21 -10.69
C THR A 632 -6.69 -12.13 -11.34
N LEU A 633 -6.46 -13.43 -11.21
CA LEU A 633 -7.36 -14.49 -11.61
C LEU A 633 -7.49 -15.48 -10.44
N SER A 634 -8.68 -15.58 -9.87
CA SER A 634 -8.98 -16.57 -8.84
C SER A 634 -10.12 -17.47 -9.28
N PHE A 635 -9.90 -18.77 -9.14
CA PHE A 635 -10.91 -19.81 -9.30
C PHE A 635 -10.72 -20.88 -8.23
N LYS A 636 -10.41 -20.41 -7.01
CA LYS A 636 -10.31 -21.22 -5.80
C LYS A 636 -11.65 -21.89 -5.48
N GLU A 637 -11.65 -23.06 -4.88
CA GLU A 637 -12.88 -23.81 -4.53
C GLU A 637 -13.76 -24.18 -5.76
N CYS A 638 -13.21 -24.13 -6.97
CA CYS A 638 -13.83 -24.65 -8.21
C CYS A 638 -13.56 -26.15 -8.34
N THR A 639 -14.09 -26.94 -7.41
CA THR A 639 -13.71 -28.35 -7.24
C THR A 639 -14.02 -29.25 -8.43
N GLU A 640 -14.96 -28.89 -9.30
CA GLU A 640 -15.35 -29.66 -10.50
C GLU A 640 -14.60 -29.28 -11.78
N LEU A 641 -13.66 -28.34 -11.72
CA LEU A 641 -12.96 -27.84 -12.92
C LEU A 641 -12.05 -28.93 -13.53
N GLU A 642 -12.44 -29.45 -14.68
CA GLU A 642 -11.81 -30.63 -15.33
C GLU A 642 -10.43 -30.31 -15.92
N GLU A 643 -10.33 -29.21 -16.66
CA GLU A 643 -9.10 -28.81 -17.36
C GLU A 643 -8.84 -27.31 -17.32
N LEU A 644 -7.56 -26.94 -17.25
CA LEU A 644 -7.10 -25.56 -17.40
C LEU A 644 -6.98 -25.18 -18.89
N PRO A 645 -7.33 -23.93 -19.27
CA PRO A 645 -7.14 -23.45 -20.63
C PRO A 645 -5.70 -23.58 -21.12
N ARG A 646 -5.53 -24.13 -22.34
CA ARG A 646 -4.22 -24.51 -22.91
C ARG A 646 -3.21 -23.37 -23.07
N ASP A 647 -3.68 -22.13 -23.19
CA ASP A 647 -2.88 -20.94 -23.45
C ASP A 647 -2.83 -19.99 -22.23
N MET A 648 -3.02 -20.50 -21.00
CA MET A 648 -2.99 -19.67 -19.78
C MET A 648 -1.70 -18.84 -19.63
N GLY A 649 -0.56 -19.31 -20.13
CA GLY A 649 0.69 -18.56 -20.16
C GLY A 649 0.66 -17.27 -20.99
N ASN A 650 -0.41 -17.02 -21.76
CA ASN A 650 -0.63 -15.75 -22.44
C ASN A 650 -0.97 -14.59 -21.48
N LEU A 651 -1.38 -14.88 -20.24
CA LEU A 651 -1.71 -13.88 -19.22
C LEU A 651 -0.44 -13.29 -18.61
N ILE A 652 0.46 -12.77 -19.45
CA ILE A 652 1.83 -12.38 -19.08
C ILE A 652 1.90 -11.19 -18.09
N ASN A 653 0.78 -10.51 -17.82
CA ASN A 653 0.69 -9.41 -16.86
C ASN A 653 0.09 -9.86 -15.50
N LEU A 654 -0.26 -11.15 -15.37
CA LEU A 654 -0.89 -11.70 -14.18
C LEU A 654 0.08 -11.68 -13.01
N ARG A 655 -0.38 -11.15 -11.88
CA ARG A 655 0.37 -10.99 -10.63
C ARG A 655 -0.12 -11.93 -9.52
N SER A 656 -1.40 -12.28 -9.53
CA SER A 656 -1.98 -13.23 -8.58
C SER A 656 -2.78 -14.28 -9.31
N LEU A 657 -2.50 -15.55 -9.03
CA LEU A 657 -3.19 -16.70 -9.59
C LEU A 657 -3.54 -17.69 -8.48
N GLU A 658 -4.83 -17.96 -8.32
CA GLU A 658 -5.35 -18.90 -7.32
C GLU A 658 -6.14 -19.98 -8.05
N ILE A 659 -5.73 -21.25 -7.90
CA ILE A 659 -6.11 -22.36 -8.76
C ILE A 659 -6.69 -23.51 -7.95
N THR A 660 -7.84 -24.00 -8.39
CA THR A 660 -8.37 -25.34 -8.08
C THR A 660 -8.64 -26.09 -9.39
N THR A 661 -8.21 -27.35 -9.51
CA THR A 661 -8.49 -28.19 -10.69
C THR A 661 -8.44 -29.68 -10.40
N LYS A 662 -9.23 -30.46 -11.14
CA LYS A 662 -9.17 -31.93 -11.19
C LYS A 662 -8.10 -32.48 -12.14
N GLN A 663 -7.39 -31.62 -12.87
CA GLN A 663 -6.42 -32.07 -13.86
C GLN A 663 -5.22 -32.78 -13.20
N ARG A 664 -4.83 -33.95 -13.70
CA ARG A 664 -3.70 -34.74 -13.12
C ARG A 664 -2.32 -34.13 -13.36
N ALA A 665 -2.16 -33.42 -14.48
CA ALA A 665 -0.90 -32.85 -14.90
C ALA A 665 -1.11 -31.46 -15.48
N TRP A 666 -0.23 -30.53 -15.14
CA TRP A 666 -0.28 -29.15 -15.66
C TRP A 666 -0.10 -29.08 -17.18
N PRO A 667 -0.58 -28.02 -17.84
CA PRO A 667 -0.37 -27.83 -19.28
C PRO A 667 1.13 -27.74 -19.67
N ARG A 668 1.70 -28.84 -20.19
CA ARG A 668 3.12 -28.98 -20.61
C ARG A 668 3.54 -28.20 -21.88
N LYS A 669 2.68 -27.31 -22.41
CA LYS A 669 2.96 -26.61 -23.68
C LYS A 669 3.82 -25.37 -23.49
N ARG A 670 4.45 -24.89 -24.58
CA ARG A 670 5.29 -23.67 -24.66
C ARG A 670 4.64 -22.37 -24.13
N ASN A 671 3.33 -22.39 -23.84
CA ASN A 671 2.53 -21.31 -23.24
C ASN A 671 1.91 -21.74 -21.88
N GLY A 672 2.62 -22.56 -21.11
CA GLY A 672 2.21 -23.04 -19.79
C GLY A 672 2.34 -21.97 -18.69
N LEU A 673 2.07 -22.35 -17.44
CA LEU A 673 2.11 -21.43 -16.29
C LEU A 673 3.51 -20.82 -16.06
N ALA A 674 4.58 -21.48 -16.48
CA ALA A 674 5.95 -20.97 -16.43
C ALA A 674 6.18 -19.69 -17.26
N CYS A 675 5.26 -19.30 -18.13
CA CYS A 675 5.34 -18.04 -18.88
C CYS A 675 4.84 -16.82 -18.08
N LEU A 676 4.25 -17.02 -16.91
CA LEU A 676 3.67 -15.97 -16.07
C LEU A 676 4.75 -15.24 -15.25
N ILE A 677 5.75 -14.68 -15.93
CA ILE A 677 6.94 -14.05 -15.29
C ILE A 677 6.61 -12.85 -14.39
N SER A 678 5.40 -12.29 -14.49
CA SER A 678 4.90 -11.21 -13.64
C SER A 678 4.19 -11.71 -12.37
N LEU A 679 4.09 -13.01 -12.16
CA LEU A 679 3.39 -13.58 -11.02
C LEU A 679 4.15 -13.28 -9.72
N ARG A 680 3.42 -12.83 -8.70
CA ARG A 680 3.86 -12.52 -7.34
C ARG A 680 3.26 -13.50 -6.33
N TRP A 681 2.00 -13.88 -6.52
CA TRP A 681 1.28 -14.87 -5.70
C TRP A 681 0.79 -16.03 -6.56
N LEU A 682 1.13 -17.24 -6.13
CA LEU A 682 0.58 -18.47 -6.67
C LEU A 682 -0.02 -19.29 -5.54
N VAL A 683 -1.33 -19.52 -5.59
CA VAL A 683 -2.04 -20.40 -4.67
C VAL A 683 -2.58 -21.59 -5.44
N ILE A 684 -2.25 -22.79 -4.97
CA ILE A 684 -2.76 -24.06 -5.49
C ILE A 684 -3.55 -24.70 -4.35
N ASP A 685 -4.86 -24.75 -4.50
CA ASP A 685 -5.79 -25.14 -3.44
C ASP A 685 -6.75 -26.23 -3.94
N GLU A 686 -6.91 -27.30 -3.16
CA GLU A 686 -7.81 -28.42 -3.45
C GLU A 686 -7.55 -29.09 -4.83
N CYS A 687 -6.29 -29.10 -5.27
CA CYS A 687 -5.85 -29.78 -6.50
C CYS A 687 -5.60 -31.28 -6.26
N ASN A 688 -6.67 -32.02 -5.98
CA ASN A 688 -6.61 -33.39 -5.44
C ASN A 688 -5.91 -34.43 -6.31
N HIS A 689 -5.76 -34.19 -7.63
CA HIS A 689 -5.21 -35.16 -8.58
C HIS A 689 -3.83 -34.76 -9.12
N VAL A 690 -3.31 -33.59 -8.76
CA VAL A 690 -2.02 -33.10 -9.26
C VAL A 690 -0.90 -33.83 -8.53
N GLU A 691 -0.16 -34.66 -9.26
CA GLU A 691 0.95 -35.45 -8.68
C GLU A 691 2.27 -34.65 -8.62
N PHE A 692 2.50 -33.78 -9.61
CA PHE A 692 3.74 -33.02 -9.77
C PHE A 692 3.45 -31.58 -10.16
N MET A 693 4.29 -30.66 -9.71
CA MET A 693 4.28 -29.26 -10.14
C MET A 693 4.72 -29.09 -11.60
N PHE A 694 4.35 -27.97 -12.24
CA PHE A 694 4.71 -27.70 -13.63
C PHE A 694 6.20 -27.41 -13.81
N GLU A 695 6.75 -27.85 -14.94
CA GLU A 695 8.12 -27.54 -15.34
C GLU A 695 8.31 -26.03 -15.58
N GLY A 696 9.49 -25.51 -15.23
CA GLY A 696 9.83 -24.10 -15.45
C GLY A 696 9.37 -23.17 -14.34
N LEU A 697 9.03 -23.68 -13.15
CA LEU A 697 8.67 -22.86 -11.98
C LEU A 697 9.74 -21.80 -11.65
N GLN A 698 11.02 -22.10 -11.86
CA GLN A 698 12.13 -21.14 -11.71
C GLN A 698 12.07 -19.92 -12.64
N ASN A 699 11.28 -19.98 -13.72
CA ASN A 699 11.08 -18.83 -14.60
C ASN A 699 10.18 -17.77 -13.95
N LEU A 700 9.46 -18.11 -12.87
CA LEU A 700 8.65 -17.17 -12.09
C LEU A 700 9.56 -16.35 -11.16
N THR A 701 10.52 -15.63 -11.74
CA THR A 701 11.59 -14.94 -11.01
C THR A 701 11.11 -13.84 -10.08
N ALA A 702 9.85 -13.42 -10.21
CA ALA A 702 9.24 -12.41 -9.38
C ALA A 702 8.22 -12.97 -8.37
N LEU A 703 8.08 -14.30 -8.28
CA LEU A 703 7.17 -14.95 -7.34
C LEU A 703 7.63 -14.68 -5.90
N ARG A 704 6.74 -14.08 -5.10
CA ARG A 704 6.96 -13.72 -3.69
C ARG A 704 6.32 -14.70 -2.73
N SER A 705 5.14 -15.21 -3.06
CA SER A 705 4.43 -16.18 -2.24
C SER A 705 3.98 -17.39 -3.06
N LEU A 706 4.33 -18.57 -2.56
CA LEU A 706 3.85 -19.86 -3.07
C LEU A 706 3.08 -20.58 -1.98
N GLU A 707 1.79 -20.80 -2.20
CA GLU A 707 0.94 -21.53 -1.29
C GLU A 707 0.37 -22.77 -1.95
N ILE A 708 0.50 -23.91 -1.28
CA ILE A 708 -0.05 -25.19 -1.71
C ILE A 708 -0.84 -25.75 -0.54
N ARG A 709 -2.14 -25.92 -0.75
CA ARG A 709 -3.09 -26.27 0.30
C ARG A 709 -3.98 -27.41 -0.17
N LYS A 710 -4.24 -28.40 0.70
CA LYS A 710 -5.20 -29.48 0.44
C LYS A 710 -4.93 -30.21 -0.89
N CYS A 711 -3.66 -30.54 -1.15
CA CYS A 711 -3.24 -31.22 -2.38
C CYS A 711 -2.71 -32.62 -2.05
N PRO A 712 -3.59 -33.59 -1.70
CA PRO A 712 -3.16 -34.87 -1.13
C PRO A 712 -2.31 -35.72 -2.08
N SER A 713 -2.49 -35.60 -3.41
CA SER A 713 -1.70 -36.38 -4.38
C SER A 713 -0.34 -35.77 -4.73
N LEU A 714 -0.03 -34.55 -4.27
CA LEU A 714 1.21 -33.87 -4.63
C LEU A 714 2.39 -34.53 -3.93
N VAL A 715 3.30 -35.12 -4.70
CA VAL A 715 4.41 -35.92 -4.16
C VAL A 715 5.61 -35.04 -3.79
N SER A 716 6.00 -34.12 -4.67
CA SER A 716 7.18 -33.27 -4.47
C SER A 716 7.13 -31.97 -5.29
N LEU A 717 7.98 -31.02 -4.91
CA LEU A 717 8.28 -29.82 -5.69
C LEU A 717 9.49 -30.05 -6.59
N PRO A 718 9.60 -29.35 -7.74
CA PRO A 718 10.81 -29.41 -8.55
C PRO A 718 11.98 -28.82 -7.76
N PRO A 719 13.20 -29.39 -7.86
CA PRO A 719 14.39 -28.86 -7.18
C PRO A 719 14.64 -27.37 -7.44
N SER A 720 14.17 -26.90 -8.60
CA SER A 720 14.30 -25.52 -9.03
C SER A 720 13.53 -24.50 -8.18
N VAL A 721 12.66 -24.93 -7.26
CA VAL A 721 12.03 -24.06 -6.24
C VAL A 721 13.08 -23.35 -5.38
N LYS A 722 14.20 -24.01 -5.06
CA LYS A 722 15.31 -23.42 -4.29
C LYS A 722 15.96 -22.20 -4.98
N HIS A 723 15.69 -21.99 -6.26
CA HIS A 723 16.28 -20.93 -7.07
C HIS A 723 15.32 -19.78 -7.37
N LEU A 724 14.17 -19.70 -6.69
CA LEU A 724 13.25 -18.56 -6.80
C LEU A 724 13.84 -17.34 -6.05
N PRO A 725 14.30 -16.29 -6.75
CA PRO A 725 15.13 -15.26 -6.13
C PRO A 725 14.34 -14.22 -5.32
N ALA A 726 13.02 -14.17 -5.50
CA ALA A 726 12.13 -13.19 -4.87
C ALA A 726 11.15 -13.83 -3.87
N LEU A 727 11.29 -15.14 -3.58
CA LEU A 727 10.35 -15.86 -2.72
C LEU A 727 10.51 -15.43 -1.26
N GLU A 728 9.46 -14.85 -0.71
CA GLU A 728 9.36 -14.33 0.66
C GLU A 728 8.61 -15.31 1.58
N ALA A 729 7.62 -16.02 1.04
CA ALA A 729 6.81 -16.99 1.78
C ALA A 729 6.56 -18.25 0.95
N MET A 730 6.69 -19.41 1.61
CA MET A 730 6.25 -20.69 1.08
C MET A 730 5.42 -21.40 2.13
N ILE A 731 4.17 -21.75 1.78
CA ILE A 731 3.23 -22.41 2.67
C ILE A 731 2.78 -23.70 2.02
N ILE A 732 3.02 -24.83 2.68
CA ILE A 732 2.50 -26.14 2.28
C ILE A 732 1.66 -26.65 3.44
N PHE A 733 0.39 -26.91 3.19
CA PHE A 733 -0.56 -27.29 4.22
C PHE A 733 -1.49 -28.38 3.72
N ASP A 734 -1.75 -29.40 4.55
CA ASP A 734 -2.71 -30.47 4.26
C ASP A 734 -2.41 -31.20 2.92
N CYS A 735 -1.15 -31.59 2.71
CA CYS A 735 -0.68 -32.31 1.53
C CYS A 735 -0.11 -33.67 1.95
N GLU A 736 -0.98 -34.69 2.07
CA GLU A 736 -0.66 -35.97 2.73
C GLU A 736 0.52 -36.75 2.09
N MET A 737 0.63 -36.76 0.76
CA MET A 737 1.68 -37.50 0.05
C MET A 737 2.96 -36.68 -0.15
N PHE A 738 3.02 -35.46 0.39
CA PHE A 738 4.12 -34.55 0.14
C PHE A 738 5.34 -34.92 0.99
N ASN A 739 6.41 -35.38 0.34
CA ASN A 739 7.67 -35.69 1.01
C ASN A 739 8.68 -34.57 0.74
N PHE A 740 9.14 -33.89 1.80
CA PHE A 740 10.24 -32.93 1.73
C PHE A 740 11.58 -33.68 1.70
N MET A 741 11.87 -34.41 0.61
CA MET A 741 13.16 -35.08 0.44
C MET A 741 14.10 -34.18 -0.36
N ASP A 742 15.09 -33.60 0.33
CA ASP A 742 16.29 -33.08 -0.33
C ASP A 742 17.10 -34.24 -0.93
N GLU A 743 17.77 -34.00 -2.07
CA GLU A 743 18.66 -35.00 -2.71
C GLU A 743 19.80 -35.48 -1.78
N ASP A 744 20.01 -34.83 -0.63
CA ASP A 744 20.99 -35.19 0.40
C ASP A 744 20.40 -35.94 1.63
N GLY A 745 19.10 -36.25 1.65
CA GLY A 745 18.51 -37.10 2.69
C GLY A 745 18.40 -36.51 4.11
N ASP A 746 18.63 -35.20 4.27
CA ASP A 746 18.39 -34.51 5.53
C ASP A 746 16.98 -33.90 5.56
N GLU A 747 16.12 -34.43 6.43
CA GLU A 747 14.91 -33.77 6.89
C GLU A 747 15.30 -32.50 7.66
N ARG A 748 14.93 -31.31 7.17
CA ARG A 748 14.94 -30.09 8.00
C ARG A 748 13.50 -29.68 8.29
N GLU A 749 13.21 -29.57 9.58
CA GLU A 749 11.94 -29.15 10.20
C GLU A 749 11.44 -27.78 9.74
#